data_AF-A0A497SSN3-F1
#
_entry.id   AF-A0A497SSN3-F1
#
_cell.length_a   1.000
_cell.length_b   1.000
_cell.length_c   1.000
_cell.angle_alpha   90.00
_cell.angle_beta   90.00
_cell.angle_gamma   90.00
#
_symmetry.space_group_name_H-M   'P 1'
#
loop_
_entity.id
_entity.type
_entity.pdbx_description
1 polymer ?
#
loop_
_entity_poly.entity_id
_entity_poly.type
_entity_poly.pdbx_seq_one_letter_code
_entity_poly.pdbx_strand_id
1 'polypeptide(L)'
;GVKEQRYGVSLSFPERIDIYRGKESVFTAIVSNTEEGSVIENCSLSVTGYPQIHITISPSSFRVEHGKPKSVEIRIFAPNYTSYGEHLLKIQVKGNGKTVGGEEGEEVKDTKNVLLVIHGVEENETLESIEKAENEINRLKEMGFDVSRLEEIVKEANKSFTKWDYDSAKRLAERILEEKEYLLKAHQVIKELENKIKKAENNGIELNETLVMYELARAAFSRGDYKRAEERGNDALLAYAIESATPNLRLFLYRYWFVIITIVLVVVFSSVFLKRKLYILWVRKQLEKLKIEEREIRKLMKNLQKQHFEEKSISKSEYYRMMYVYEKRLADIKKLKAKFSSKLIGAFGSKRVLKSLKEEEKRIKEIMEDTQLKYFHMQSISRSSYLETMRALREELLDIKMRIKEIVSSMGEKEKWKYRIKEAGLAVVFVFLLSSLFGAVCVKGDLIIGTENSSLQAIHQAENYIKEMVAMGFGVSYANDTLNEAKHQFKIGNYIGAETLARYVKDIKDSAIRVDKLIDRIEKRIYEAEAKGINVSSAKTLFSSGIEEFENERYVNAENLLNQAENKVEEAEAEFYMKMVMEKSEFDWAGFLKANLIVILLLGAGFFITVFVGYREMRIRRIKKSIIKLENEKKSLKLLMKEAQEAYFKYKTMGKSEYERAMEIYQLRLAKIKKEVPVLLKLLGDLKLKKF
;
A
#
# COMPACT_ATOMS: atom_id res chain seq x y z
N GLY A 1 -26.33 -89.98 -30.35
CA GLY A 1 -27.77 -89.87 -30.11
C GLY A 1 -28.01 -88.65 -29.26
N VAL A 2 -28.64 -87.61 -29.81
CA VAL A 2 -29.12 -86.47 -29.04
C VAL A 2 -30.33 -87.00 -28.26
N LYS A 3 -30.25 -87.05 -26.93
CA LYS A 3 -31.44 -87.33 -26.10
C LYS A 3 -32.42 -86.19 -26.35
N GLU A 4 -33.57 -86.48 -26.97
CA GLU A 4 -34.69 -85.54 -26.96
C GLU A 4 -35.04 -85.26 -25.50
N GLN A 5 -34.94 -84.00 -25.11
CA GLN A 5 -35.29 -83.53 -23.77
C GLN A 5 -36.83 -83.63 -23.64
N ARG A 6 -37.34 -84.47 -22.74
CA ARG A 6 -38.77 -84.82 -22.69
C ARG A 6 -39.65 -83.76 -22.01
N TYR A 7 -39.03 -82.78 -21.38
CA TYR A 7 -39.69 -81.75 -20.57
C TYR A 7 -39.03 -80.39 -20.81
N GLY A 8 -39.80 -79.31 -20.76
CA GLY A 8 -39.33 -77.95 -21.03
C GLY A 8 -39.99 -76.91 -20.12
N VAL A 9 -39.20 -75.90 -19.77
CA VAL A 9 -39.64 -74.74 -18.97
C VAL A 9 -39.34 -73.48 -19.76
N SER A 10 -40.22 -72.48 -19.69
CA SER A 10 -39.98 -71.18 -20.29
C SER A 10 -40.13 -70.06 -19.27
N LEU A 11 -39.28 -69.05 -19.44
CA LEU A 11 -39.16 -67.90 -18.55
C LEU A 11 -39.48 -66.60 -19.30
N SER A 12 -40.28 -65.71 -18.72
CA SER A 12 -40.63 -64.41 -19.30
C SER A 12 -40.58 -63.31 -18.25
N PHE A 13 -39.96 -62.17 -18.57
CA PHE A 13 -39.80 -61.01 -17.69
C PHE A 13 -39.44 -59.76 -18.55
N PRO A 14 -39.50 -58.52 -17.99
CA PRO A 14 -39.12 -57.31 -18.71
C PRO A 14 -37.65 -57.32 -19.17
N GLU A 15 -37.36 -56.79 -20.37
CA GLU A 15 -35.99 -56.76 -20.93
C GLU A 15 -35.06 -55.76 -20.24
N ARG A 16 -35.63 -54.74 -19.57
CA ARG A 16 -34.92 -53.69 -18.84
C ARG A 16 -35.63 -53.36 -17.52
N ILE A 17 -34.84 -53.12 -16.48
CA ILE A 17 -35.28 -52.69 -15.15
C ILE A 17 -34.47 -51.46 -14.75
N ASP A 18 -35.15 -50.38 -14.40
CA ASP A 18 -34.52 -49.16 -13.89
C ASP A 18 -34.75 -49.06 -12.37
N ILE A 19 -33.69 -48.72 -11.63
CA ILE A 19 -33.73 -48.55 -10.18
C ILE A 19 -32.93 -47.31 -9.78
N TYR A 20 -33.42 -46.58 -8.78
CA TYR A 20 -32.73 -45.40 -8.24
C TYR A 20 -31.97 -45.76 -6.97
N ARG A 21 -30.84 -45.09 -6.72
CA ARG A 21 -30.09 -45.22 -5.46
C ARG A 21 -31.02 -45.04 -4.26
N GLY A 22 -30.88 -45.93 -3.28
CA GLY A 22 -31.67 -45.95 -2.05
C GLY A 22 -33.08 -46.50 -2.20
N LYS A 23 -33.49 -46.94 -3.39
CA LYS A 23 -34.82 -47.48 -3.65
C LYS A 23 -34.79 -48.97 -3.97
N GLU A 24 -35.94 -49.60 -3.84
CA GLU A 24 -36.21 -50.97 -4.26
C GLU A 24 -37.06 -50.97 -5.53
N SER A 25 -36.79 -51.92 -6.43
CA SER A 25 -37.61 -52.21 -7.59
C SER A 25 -38.10 -53.65 -7.53
N VAL A 26 -39.36 -53.88 -7.89
CA VAL A 26 -39.99 -55.19 -7.88
C VAL A 26 -40.49 -55.49 -9.28
N PHE A 27 -40.11 -56.65 -9.81
CA PHE A 27 -40.63 -57.14 -11.10
C PHE A 27 -40.97 -58.62 -11.01
N THR A 28 -41.83 -59.07 -11.92
CA THR A 28 -42.39 -60.42 -11.89
C THR A 28 -41.81 -61.25 -13.04
N ALA A 29 -41.23 -62.39 -12.70
CA ALA A 29 -40.85 -63.43 -13.64
C ALA A 29 -42.00 -64.45 -13.77
N ILE A 30 -42.44 -64.69 -15.00
CA ILE A 30 -43.47 -65.67 -15.34
C ILE A 30 -42.78 -66.94 -15.80
N VAL A 31 -43.03 -68.04 -15.09
CA VAL A 31 -42.50 -69.37 -15.42
C VAL A 31 -43.63 -70.24 -15.93
N SER A 32 -43.47 -70.84 -17.10
CA SER A 32 -44.47 -71.75 -17.67
C SER A 32 -43.86 -73.08 -18.12
N ASN A 33 -44.65 -74.13 -18.04
CA ASN A 33 -44.28 -75.46 -18.52
C ASN A 33 -44.70 -75.60 -20.00
N THR A 34 -43.77 -75.96 -20.87
CA THR A 34 -44.00 -76.04 -22.32
C THR A 34 -44.66 -77.36 -22.75
N GLU A 35 -44.53 -78.42 -21.95
CA GLU A 35 -44.93 -79.78 -22.38
C GLU A 35 -46.26 -80.24 -21.77
N GLU A 36 -47.18 -80.67 -22.63
CA GLU A 36 -48.49 -81.18 -22.24
C GLU A 36 -48.38 -82.52 -21.50
N GLY A 37 -49.20 -82.73 -20.46
CA GLY A 37 -49.16 -83.96 -19.65
C GLY A 37 -47.99 -84.06 -18.66
N SER A 38 -47.22 -82.97 -18.47
CA SER A 38 -46.09 -82.91 -17.54
C SER A 38 -46.27 -81.89 -16.40
N VAL A 39 -45.49 -82.06 -15.34
CA VAL A 39 -45.40 -81.15 -14.19
C VAL A 39 -43.92 -80.92 -13.89
N ILE A 40 -43.58 -79.67 -13.57
CA ILE A 40 -42.24 -79.33 -13.08
C ILE A 40 -42.34 -79.09 -11.57
N GLU A 41 -41.66 -79.94 -10.80
CA GLU A 41 -41.57 -79.85 -9.34
C GLU A 41 -40.24 -79.24 -8.89
N ASN A 42 -40.24 -78.69 -7.68
CA ASN A 42 -39.08 -78.05 -7.05
C ASN A 42 -38.46 -76.95 -7.93
N CYS A 43 -39.31 -76.17 -8.62
CA CYS A 43 -38.83 -75.04 -9.41
C CYS A 43 -38.22 -74.00 -8.48
N SER A 44 -37.05 -73.50 -8.85
CA SER A 44 -36.37 -72.39 -8.19
C SER A 44 -35.82 -71.41 -9.23
N LEU A 45 -35.80 -70.13 -8.87
CA LEU A 45 -35.22 -69.05 -9.66
C LEU A 45 -33.92 -68.60 -9.02
N SER A 46 -32.93 -68.34 -9.87
CA SER A 46 -31.65 -67.75 -9.48
C SER A 46 -31.37 -66.55 -10.36
N VAL A 47 -30.97 -65.44 -9.75
CA VAL A 47 -30.58 -64.21 -10.44
C VAL A 47 -29.10 -64.02 -10.18
N THR A 48 -28.29 -63.87 -11.22
CA THR A 48 -26.84 -63.61 -11.10
C THR A 48 -26.47 -62.35 -11.86
N GLY A 49 -25.35 -61.71 -11.52
CA GLY A 49 -24.93 -60.43 -12.14
C GLY A 49 -25.15 -59.19 -11.27
N TYR A 50 -25.75 -59.34 -10.08
CA TYR A 50 -25.84 -58.32 -9.04
C TYR A 50 -25.69 -58.95 -7.64
N PRO A 51 -25.20 -58.23 -6.60
CA PRO A 51 -24.96 -58.81 -5.29
C PRO A 51 -26.24 -59.44 -4.69
N GLN A 52 -26.15 -60.73 -4.33
CA GLN A 52 -27.30 -61.52 -3.86
C GLN A 52 -27.97 -60.97 -2.61
N ILE A 53 -27.20 -60.28 -1.76
CA ILE A 53 -27.71 -59.63 -0.54
C ILE A 53 -28.81 -58.59 -0.84
N HIS A 54 -28.84 -58.07 -2.06
CA HIS A 54 -29.80 -57.06 -2.50
C HIS A 54 -30.93 -57.65 -3.36
N ILE A 55 -31.02 -58.98 -3.50
CA ILE A 55 -32.02 -59.65 -4.32
C ILE A 55 -32.86 -60.56 -3.43
N THR A 56 -34.17 -60.37 -3.45
CA THR A 56 -35.12 -61.27 -2.79
C THR A 56 -36.05 -61.89 -3.82
N ILE A 57 -36.25 -63.21 -3.75
CA ILE A 57 -37.09 -63.97 -4.67
C ILE A 57 -38.22 -64.63 -3.87
N SER A 58 -39.47 -64.42 -4.28
CA SER A 58 -40.65 -64.98 -3.60
C SER A 58 -41.67 -65.51 -4.61
N PRO A 59 -42.12 -66.79 -4.50
CA PRO A 59 -41.68 -67.81 -3.55
C PRO A 59 -40.31 -68.42 -3.91
N SER A 60 -39.57 -68.93 -2.91
CA SER A 60 -38.25 -69.55 -3.10
C SER A 60 -38.30 -70.90 -3.82
N SER A 61 -39.40 -71.65 -3.67
CA SER A 61 -39.68 -72.86 -4.43
C SER A 61 -41.16 -72.92 -4.83
N PHE A 62 -41.45 -73.48 -6.00
CA PHE A 62 -42.80 -73.59 -6.52
C PHE A 62 -42.95 -74.77 -7.48
N ARG A 63 -44.20 -75.09 -7.82
CA ARG A 63 -44.56 -76.12 -8.78
C ARG A 63 -45.28 -75.48 -9.97
N VAL A 64 -44.99 -75.96 -11.18
CA VAL A 64 -45.58 -75.44 -12.43
C VAL A 64 -46.26 -76.58 -13.19
N GLU A 65 -47.56 -76.44 -13.41
CA GLU A 65 -48.35 -77.36 -14.23
C GLU A 65 -48.46 -76.84 -15.67
N HIS A 66 -48.62 -77.74 -16.64
CA HIS A 66 -48.91 -77.33 -18.00
C HIS A 66 -50.20 -76.48 -18.07
N GLY A 67 -50.15 -75.38 -18.82
CA GLY A 67 -51.28 -74.43 -18.95
C GLY A 67 -51.53 -73.52 -17.73
N LYS A 68 -50.78 -73.66 -16.62
CA LYS A 68 -50.89 -72.81 -15.42
C LYS A 68 -49.54 -72.15 -15.08
N PRO A 69 -49.18 -71.03 -15.74
CA PRO A 69 -47.93 -70.33 -15.45
C PRO A 69 -47.89 -69.82 -14.01
N LYS A 70 -46.70 -69.77 -13.43
CA LYS A 70 -46.46 -69.27 -12.08
C LYS A 70 -45.71 -67.95 -12.10
N SER A 71 -46.27 -66.95 -11.42
CA SER A 71 -45.62 -65.66 -11.17
C SER A 71 -44.70 -65.75 -9.97
N VAL A 72 -43.48 -65.25 -10.12
CA VAL A 72 -42.47 -65.16 -9.07
C VAL A 72 -41.97 -63.72 -8.99
N GLU A 73 -42.02 -63.13 -7.80
CA GLU A 73 -41.57 -61.77 -7.56
C GLU A 73 -40.08 -61.75 -7.29
N ILE A 74 -39.37 -60.87 -7.99
CA ILE A 74 -37.95 -60.58 -7.79
C ILE A 74 -37.86 -59.12 -7.35
N ARG A 75 -37.39 -58.90 -6.12
CA ARG A 75 -37.13 -57.58 -5.53
C ARG A 75 -35.64 -57.32 -5.56
N ILE A 76 -35.24 -56.20 -6.14
CA ILE A 76 -33.85 -55.73 -6.20
C ILE A 76 -33.76 -54.41 -5.42
N PHE A 77 -32.81 -54.30 -4.50
CA PHE A 77 -32.49 -53.06 -3.81
C PHE A 77 -31.22 -52.43 -4.40
N ALA A 78 -31.23 -51.13 -4.68
CA ALA A 78 -30.02 -50.40 -5.06
C ALA A 78 -29.55 -49.55 -3.86
N PRO A 79 -28.45 -49.91 -3.19
CA PRO A 79 -27.91 -49.11 -2.08
C PRO A 79 -27.49 -47.70 -2.50
N ASN A 80 -27.50 -46.78 -1.52
CA ASN A 80 -27.12 -45.37 -1.71
C ASN A 80 -25.70 -45.16 -2.28
N TYR A 81 -24.78 -46.09 -2.04
CA TYR A 81 -23.39 -46.01 -2.50
C TYR A 81 -23.17 -46.52 -3.92
N THR A 82 -24.19 -47.08 -4.57
CA THR A 82 -24.01 -47.77 -5.86
C THR A 82 -23.86 -46.74 -6.98
N SER A 83 -22.68 -46.63 -7.60
CA SER A 83 -22.47 -45.74 -8.74
C SER A 83 -23.43 -46.05 -9.90
N TYR A 84 -23.65 -45.09 -10.80
CA TYR A 84 -24.35 -45.37 -12.05
C TYR A 84 -23.71 -46.56 -12.74
N GLY A 85 -24.54 -47.49 -13.22
CA GLY A 85 -24.04 -48.74 -13.78
C GLY A 85 -25.13 -49.52 -14.51
N GLU A 86 -24.75 -50.04 -15.66
CA GLU A 86 -25.50 -51.06 -16.38
C GLU A 86 -25.02 -52.44 -15.93
N HIS A 87 -25.93 -53.23 -15.37
CA HIS A 87 -25.68 -54.58 -14.90
C HIS A 87 -26.49 -55.57 -15.73
N LEU A 88 -25.80 -56.47 -16.44
CA LEU A 88 -26.47 -57.56 -17.14
C LEU A 88 -26.78 -58.69 -16.16
N LEU A 89 -28.04 -58.84 -15.77
CA LEU A 89 -28.47 -59.91 -14.90
C LEU A 89 -28.81 -61.15 -15.72
N LYS A 90 -28.37 -62.33 -15.27
CA LYS A 90 -28.81 -63.62 -15.82
C LYS A 90 -29.80 -64.26 -14.86
N ILE A 91 -31.02 -64.44 -15.33
CA ILE A 91 -32.09 -65.10 -14.59
C ILE A 91 -32.22 -66.52 -15.12
N GLN A 92 -32.03 -67.49 -14.24
CA GLN A 92 -32.13 -68.91 -14.54
C GLN A 92 -33.21 -69.56 -13.69
N VAL A 93 -34.11 -70.28 -14.35
CA VAL A 93 -35.06 -71.18 -13.69
C VAL A 93 -34.58 -72.62 -13.83
N LYS A 94 -34.70 -73.39 -12.75
CA LYS A 94 -34.38 -74.83 -12.70
C LYS A 94 -35.49 -75.58 -11.98
N GLY A 95 -35.78 -76.80 -12.40
CA GLY A 95 -36.72 -77.70 -11.73
C GLY A 95 -36.63 -79.12 -12.28
N ASN A 96 -37.42 -80.03 -11.72
CA ASN A 96 -37.48 -81.43 -12.15
C ASN A 96 -38.79 -81.68 -12.91
N GLY A 97 -38.70 -81.86 -14.22
CA GLY A 97 -39.83 -82.20 -15.08
C GLY A 97 -40.17 -83.69 -14.98
N LYS A 98 -41.44 -84.02 -14.78
CA LYS A 98 -41.94 -85.39 -14.75
C LYS A 98 -43.33 -85.50 -15.38
N THR A 99 -43.67 -86.68 -15.88
CA THR A 99 -45.05 -86.97 -16.32
C THR A 99 -45.98 -87.00 -15.10
N VAL A 100 -47.24 -86.57 -15.26
CA VAL A 100 -48.24 -86.59 -14.18
C VAL A 100 -48.37 -88.02 -13.62
N GLY A 101 -47.85 -88.26 -12.40
CA GLY A 101 -47.89 -89.56 -11.71
C GLY A 101 -46.63 -90.44 -11.81
N GLY A 102 -45.55 -89.99 -12.46
CA GLY A 102 -44.27 -90.73 -12.57
C GLY A 102 -43.27 -90.48 -11.43
N GLU A 103 -42.39 -91.44 -11.17
CA GLU A 103 -41.35 -91.38 -10.11
C GLU A 103 -39.99 -90.81 -10.58
N GLU A 104 -39.64 -90.98 -11.86
CA GLU A 104 -38.39 -90.42 -12.43
C GLU A 104 -38.65 -89.05 -13.08
N GLY A 105 -37.83 -88.05 -12.73
CA GLY A 105 -37.87 -86.71 -13.32
C GLY A 105 -36.54 -86.31 -13.95
N GLU A 106 -36.59 -85.55 -15.05
CA GLU A 106 -35.41 -84.97 -15.71
C GLU A 106 -35.23 -83.50 -15.29
N GLU A 107 -33.99 -83.04 -15.13
CA GLU A 107 -33.71 -81.63 -14.82
C GLU A 107 -34.03 -80.76 -16.06
N VAL A 108 -34.87 -79.75 -15.85
CA VAL A 108 -35.20 -78.72 -16.84
C VAL A 108 -34.63 -77.38 -16.41
N LYS A 109 -34.13 -76.61 -17.37
CA LYS A 109 -33.58 -75.27 -17.13
C LYS A 109 -33.84 -74.34 -18.30
N ASP A 110 -34.13 -73.08 -18.00
CA ASP A 110 -34.15 -71.97 -18.97
C ASP A 110 -33.36 -70.80 -18.38
N THR A 111 -32.71 -70.02 -19.23
CA THR A 111 -31.85 -68.90 -18.81
C THR A 111 -31.98 -67.75 -19.80
N LYS A 112 -32.30 -66.56 -19.28
CA LYS A 112 -32.42 -65.33 -20.05
C LYS A 112 -31.72 -64.17 -19.32
N ASN A 113 -31.37 -63.13 -20.07
CA ASN A 113 -30.71 -61.95 -19.54
C ASN A 113 -31.67 -60.76 -19.45
N VAL A 114 -31.51 -59.91 -18.44
CA VAL A 114 -32.19 -58.61 -18.30
C VAL A 114 -31.15 -57.53 -18.01
N LEU A 115 -31.35 -56.33 -18.55
CA LEU A 115 -30.52 -55.17 -18.25
C LEU A 115 -31.05 -54.44 -17.02
N LEU A 116 -30.27 -54.39 -15.95
CA LEU A 116 -30.53 -53.54 -14.77
C LEU A 116 -29.74 -52.24 -14.91
N VAL A 117 -30.41 -51.10 -14.85
CA VAL A 117 -29.78 -49.77 -14.89
C VAL A 117 -30.00 -49.07 -13.55
N ILE A 118 -28.90 -48.67 -12.91
CA ILE A 118 -28.93 -47.97 -11.63
C ILE A 118 -28.71 -46.47 -11.87
N HIS A 119 -29.70 -45.65 -11.53
CA HIS A 119 -29.65 -44.19 -11.64
C HIS A 119 -29.22 -43.56 -10.33
N GLY A 120 -28.27 -42.61 -10.39
CA GLY A 120 -27.80 -41.86 -9.23
C GLY A 120 -28.66 -40.65 -8.87
N VAL A 121 -29.38 -40.12 -9.85
CA VAL A 121 -30.25 -38.94 -9.72
C VAL A 121 -31.59 -39.15 -10.41
N GLU A 122 -32.62 -38.50 -9.86
CA GLU A 122 -33.97 -38.62 -10.41
C GLU A 122 -34.11 -37.83 -11.71
N GLU A 123 -35.00 -38.30 -12.58
CA GLU A 123 -35.32 -37.65 -13.86
C GLU A 123 -35.81 -36.21 -13.64
N ASN A 124 -36.71 -35.99 -12.69
CA ASN A 124 -37.32 -34.68 -12.44
C ASN A 124 -36.30 -33.66 -11.90
N GLU A 125 -35.40 -34.09 -11.01
CA GLU A 125 -34.33 -33.25 -10.47
C GLU A 125 -33.31 -32.87 -11.57
N THR A 126 -33.02 -33.83 -12.46
CA THR A 126 -32.14 -33.61 -13.60
C THR A 126 -32.75 -32.61 -14.59
N LEU A 127 -34.05 -32.76 -14.89
CA LEU A 127 -34.79 -31.85 -15.73
C LEU A 127 -34.81 -30.43 -15.15
N GLU A 128 -35.08 -30.29 -13.85
CA GLU A 128 -35.03 -28.98 -13.17
C GLU A 128 -33.64 -28.33 -13.27
N SER A 129 -32.57 -29.12 -13.18
CA SER A 129 -31.20 -28.64 -13.32
C SER A 129 -30.90 -28.16 -14.75
N ILE A 130 -31.37 -28.88 -15.77
CA ILE A 130 -31.25 -28.49 -17.18
C ILE A 130 -32.04 -27.21 -17.45
N GLU A 131 -33.30 -27.14 -17.01
CA GLU A 131 -34.14 -25.94 -17.18
C GLU A 131 -33.52 -24.71 -16.50
N LYS A 132 -32.94 -24.88 -15.31
CA LYS A 132 -32.18 -23.80 -14.64
C LYS A 132 -31.00 -23.34 -15.48
N ALA A 133 -30.21 -24.28 -16.01
CA ALA A 133 -29.06 -23.95 -16.86
C ALA A 133 -29.48 -23.22 -18.16
N GLU A 134 -30.57 -23.66 -18.80
CA GLU A 134 -31.14 -23.03 -20.00
C GLU A 134 -31.64 -21.60 -19.72
N ASN A 135 -32.36 -21.42 -18.61
CA ASN A 135 -32.83 -20.09 -18.18
C ASN A 135 -31.67 -19.12 -17.94
N GLU A 136 -30.59 -19.58 -17.30
CA GLU A 136 -29.42 -18.75 -17.06
C GLU A 136 -28.64 -18.43 -18.35
N ILE A 137 -28.57 -19.36 -19.30
CA ILE A 137 -27.99 -19.09 -20.63
C ILE A 137 -28.81 -18.03 -21.37
N ASN A 138 -30.13 -18.08 -21.31
CA ASN A 138 -30.99 -17.06 -21.93
C ASN A 138 -30.78 -15.68 -21.29
N ARG A 139 -30.66 -15.61 -19.96
CA ARG A 139 -30.29 -14.36 -19.26
C ARG A 139 -28.94 -13.82 -19.71
N LEU A 140 -27.93 -14.68 -19.86
CA LEU A 140 -26.61 -14.26 -20.37
C LEU A 140 -26.69 -13.71 -21.81
N LYS A 141 -27.53 -14.30 -22.68
CA LYS A 141 -27.78 -13.74 -24.03
C LYS A 141 -28.44 -12.38 -23.98
N GLU A 142 -29.43 -12.20 -23.11
CA GLU A 142 -30.11 -10.90 -22.92
C GLU A 142 -29.13 -9.82 -22.45
N MET A 143 -28.13 -10.21 -21.64
CA MET A 143 -27.02 -9.34 -21.24
C MET A 143 -25.99 -9.09 -22.35
N GLY A 144 -26.11 -9.76 -23.50
CA GLY A 144 -25.24 -9.59 -24.67
C GLY A 144 -23.96 -10.43 -24.66
N PHE A 145 -23.89 -11.48 -23.83
CA PHE A 145 -22.75 -12.40 -23.82
C PHE A 145 -22.82 -13.41 -24.98
N ASP A 146 -21.67 -13.79 -25.52
CA ASP A 146 -21.56 -14.96 -26.40
C ASP A 146 -21.61 -16.23 -25.55
N VAL A 147 -22.66 -17.02 -25.75
CA VAL A 147 -22.94 -18.24 -25.01
C VAL A 147 -22.85 -19.50 -25.87
N SER A 148 -22.31 -19.41 -27.09
CA SER A 148 -22.31 -20.50 -28.08
C SER A 148 -21.78 -21.82 -27.51
N ARG A 149 -20.74 -21.75 -26.67
CA ARG A 149 -20.16 -22.91 -25.99
C ARG A 149 -21.08 -23.50 -24.90
N LEU A 150 -21.76 -22.65 -24.14
CA LEU A 150 -22.69 -23.11 -23.10
C LEU A 150 -23.92 -23.78 -23.73
N GLU A 151 -24.38 -23.28 -24.88
CA GLU A 151 -25.45 -23.92 -25.65
C GLU A 151 -25.06 -25.31 -26.16
N GLU A 152 -23.80 -25.51 -26.56
CA GLU A 152 -23.29 -26.82 -26.95
C GLU A 152 -23.31 -27.81 -25.77
N ILE A 153 -22.91 -27.35 -24.58
CA ILE A 153 -22.94 -28.16 -23.35
C ILE A 153 -24.38 -28.52 -22.96
N VAL A 154 -25.33 -27.58 -23.05
CA VAL A 154 -26.76 -27.87 -22.83
C VAL A 154 -27.29 -28.88 -23.83
N LYS A 155 -26.91 -28.75 -25.10
CA LYS A 155 -27.32 -29.70 -26.13
C LYS A 155 -26.79 -31.11 -25.83
N GLU A 156 -25.57 -31.22 -25.30
CA GLU A 156 -25.02 -32.49 -24.83
C GLU A 156 -25.74 -33.02 -23.58
N ALA A 157 -26.11 -32.14 -22.65
CA ALA A 157 -26.92 -32.48 -21.49
C ALA A 157 -28.29 -33.06 -21.91
N ASN A 158 -28.99 -32.39 -22.82
CA ASN A 158 -30.26 -32.86 -23.39
C ASN A 158 -30.11 -34.18 -24.17
N LYS A 159 -29.00 -34.37 -24.88
CA LYS A 159 -28.69 -35.64 -25.54
C LYS A 159 -28.43 -36.78 -24.55
N SER A 160 -27.82 -36.49 -23.40
CA SER A 160 -27.59 -37.46 -22.34
C SER A 160 -28.91 -37.80 -21.62
N PHE A 161 -29.73 -36.79 -21.38
CA PHE A 161 -31.07 -36.94 -20.82
C PHE A 161 -31.98 -37.84 -21.69
N THR A 162 -32.02 -37.60 -23.01
CA THR A 162 -32.79 -38.45 -23.95
C THR A 162 -32.29 -39.89 -24.06
N LYS A 163 -31.02 -40.13 -23.68
CA LYS A 163 -30.42 -41.47 -23.58
C LYS A 163 -30.63 -42.12 -22.21
N TRP A 164 -31.39 -41.49 -21.32
CA TRP A 164 -31.62 -41.97 -19.95
C TRP A 164 -30.34 -41.98 -19.10
N ASP A 165 -29.32 -41.18 -19.45
CA ASP A 165 -28.11 -40.96 -18.64
C ASP A 165 -28.27 -39.65 -17.84
N TYR A 166 -29.04 -39.74 -16.75
CA TYR A 166 -29.40 -38.60 -15.92
C TYR A 166 -28.22 -38.02 -15.13
N ASP A 167 -27.31 -38.88 -14.65
CA ASP A 167 -26.10 -38.47 -13.94
C ASP A 167 -25.20 -37.58 -14.83
N SER A 168 -24.97 -37.97 -16.09
CA SER A 168 -24.19 -37.14 -17.02
C SER A 168 -24.91 -35.85 -17.40
N ALA A 169 -26.23 -35.91 -17.63
CA ALA A 169 -27.02 -34.74 -17.97
C ALA A 169 -26.99 -33.70 -16.84
N LYS A 170 -27.16 -34.12 -15.57
CA LYS A 170 -27.10 -33.23 -14.41
C LYS A 170 -25.71 -32.62 -14.23
N ARG A 171 -24.64 -33.41 -14.34
CA ARG A 171 -23.25 -32.93 -14.23
C ARG A 171 -22.94 -31.86 -15.28
N LEU A 172 -23.42 -32.03 -16.51
CA LEU A 172 -23.26 -31.03 -17.58
C LEU A 172 -24.05 -29.75 -17.27
N ALA A 173 -25.27 -29.87 -16.75
CA ALA A 173 -26.08 -28.73 -16.31
C ALA A 173 -25.43 -27.94 -15.16
N GLU A 174 -24.91 -28.63 -14.14
CA GLU A 174 -24.19 -27.99 -13.02
C GLU A 174 -22.91 -27.29 -13.49
N ARG A 175 -22.18 -27.89 -14.42
CA ARG A 175 -20.99 -27.27 -15.03
C ARG A 175 -21.30 -25.94 -15.71
N ILE A 176 -22.46 -25.81 -16.35
CA ILE A 176 -22.88 -24.54 -16.96
C ILE A 176 -23.09 -23.47 -15.89
N LEU A 177 -23.67 -23.83 -14.75
CA LEU A 177 -23.87 -22.90 -13.63
C LEU A 177 -22.53 -22.43 -13.04
N GLU A 178 -21.53 -23.31 -12.96
CA GLU A 178 -20.16 -22.93 -12.57
C GLU A 178 -19.49 -22.03 -13.62
N GLU A 179 -19.55 -22.38 -14.91
CA GLU A 179 -18.96 -21.58 -15.99
C GLU A 179 -19.60 -20.18 -16.09
N LYS A 180 -20.89 -20.05 -15.76
CA LYS A 180 -21.58 -18.75 -15.62
C LYS A 180 -20.92 -17.86 -14.57
N GLU A 181 -20.63 -18.38 -13.38
CA GLU A 181 -20.00 -17.60 -12.30
C GLU A 181 -18.62 -17.09 -12.73
N TYR A 182 -17.81 -17.95 -13.37
CA TYR A 182 -16.52 -17.54 -13.95
C TYR A 182 -16.67 -16.48 -15.04
N LEU A 183 -17.67 -16.61 -15.92
CA LEU A 183 -17.94 -15.64 -16.97
C LEU A 183 -18.25 -14.25 -16.39
N LEU A 184 -19.13 -14.17 -15.40
CA LEU A 184 -19.52 -12.90 -14.78
C LEU A 184 -18.34 -12.23 -14.07
N LYS A 185 -17.55 -13.00 -13.30
CA LYS A 185 -16.35 -12.48 -12.61
C LYS A 185 -15.29 -12.01 -13.61
N ALA A 186 -14.97 -12.82 -14.62
CA ALA A 186 -14.00 -12.47 -15.64
C ALA A 186 -14.43 -11.20 -16.40
N HIS A 187 -15.71 -11.07 -16.75
CA HIS A 187 -16.24 -9.86 -17.39
C HIS A 187 -16.06 -8.63 -16.52
N GLN A 188 -16.39 -8.73 -15.22
CA GLN A 188 -16.23 -7.62 -14.28
C GLN A 188 -14.75 -7.18 -14.17
N VAL A 189 -13.83 -8.14 -14.04
CA VAL A 189 -12.39 -7.88 -13.94
C VAL A 189 -11.85 -7.25 -15.22
N ILE A 190 -12.22 -7.77 -16.40
CA ILE A 190 -11.81 -7.21 -17.70
C ILE A 190 -12.31 -5.78 -17.86
N LYS A 191 -13.57 -5.50 -17.49
CA LYS A 191 -14.16 -4.15 -17.55
C LYS A 191 -13.48 -3.19 -16.57
N GLU A 192 -13.13 -3.65 -15.38
CA GLU A 192 -12.36 -2.87 -14.41
C GLU A 192 -10.97 -2.51 -14.97
N LEU A 193 -10.25 -3.50 -15.52
CA LEU A 193 -8.95 -3.31 -16.16
C LEU A 193 -9.01 -2.31 -17.31
N GLU A 194 -10.00 -2.40 -18.19
CA GLU A 194 -10.16 -1.48 -19.31
C GLU A 194 -10.26 -0.03 -18.83
N ASN A 195 -11.03 0.22 -17.77
CA ASN A 195 -11.14 1.55 -17.16
C ASN A 195 -9.83 2.02 -16.53
N LYS A 196 -9.10 1.13 -15.85
CA LYS A 196 -7.81 1.44 -15.23
C LYS A 196 -6.73 1.73 -16.27
N ILE A 197 -6.66 0.93 -17.34
CA ILE A 197 -5.76 1.12 -18.47
C ILE A 197 -6.00 2.48 -19.12
N LYS A 198 -7.26 2.81 -19.48
CA LYS A 198 -7.62 4.14 -20.03
C LYS A 198 -7.19 5.29 -19.10
N LYS A 199 -7.39 5.12 -17.79
CA LYS A 199 -6.97 6.14 -16.80
C LYS A 199 -5.45 6.27 -16.74
N ALA A 200 -4.71 5.17 -16.79
CA ALA A 200 -3.25 5.18 -16.81
C ALA A 200 -2.69 5.80 -18.10
N GLU A 201 -3.25 5.46 -19.26
CA GLU A 201 -2.90 6.06 -20.56
C GLU A 201 -3.12 7.57 -20.56
N ASN A 202 -4.28 8.04 -20.09
CA ASN A 202 -4.57 9.47 -19.94
C ASN A 202 -3.57 10.18 -19.01
N ASN A 203 -3.05 9.47 -18.01
CA ASN A 203 -2.05 9.97 -17.08
C ASN A 203 -0.60 9.79 -17.60
N GLY A 204 -0.41 9.18 -18.78
CA GLY A 204 0.88 8.89 -19.38
C GLY A 204 1.71 7.84 -18.64
N ILE A 205 1.06 6.89 -17.96
CA ILE A 205 1.71 5.75 -17.29
C ILE A 205 1.87 4.63 -18.33
N GLU A 206 3.08 4.10 -18.48
CA GLU A 206 3.35 2.94 -19.34
C GLU A 206 2.93 1.65 -18.61
N LEU A 207 2.17 0.80 -19.30
CA LEU A 207 1.56 -0.42 -18.75
C LEU A 207 1.99 -1.64 -19.57
N ASN A 208 3.25 -2.05 -19.48
CA ASN A 208 3.82 -3.07 -20.36
C ASN A 208 3.31 -4.48 -20.02
N GLU A 209 3.43 -4.90 -18.76
CA GLU A 209 3.00 -6.23 -18.29
C GLU A 209 1.47 -6.30 -18.17
N THR A 210 0.82 -5.22 -17.70
CA THR A 210 -0.64 -5.15 -17.57
C THR A 210 -1.34 -5.34 -18.91
N LEU A 211 -0.88 -4.69 -19.98
CA LEU A 211 -1.51 -4.79 -21.30
C LEU A 211 -1.40 -6.20 -21.88
N VAL A 212 -0.25 -6.87 -21.72
CA VAL A 212 -0.08 -8.26 -22.19
C VAL A 212 -1.03 -9.20 -21.47
N MET A 213 -1.11 -9.12 -20.14
CA MET A 213 -2.00 -9.97 -19.34
C MET A 213 -3.47 -9.69 -19.62
N TYR A 214 -3.84 -8.42 -19.82
CA TYR A 214 -5.18 -8.01 -20.23
C TYR A 214 -5.57 -8.60 -21.60
N GLU A 215 -4.68 -8.57 -22.60
CA GLU A 215 -4.95 -9.16 -23.91
C GLU A 215 -5.05 -10.70 -23.83
N LEU A 216 -4.23 -11.35 -23.00
CA LEU A 216 -4.37 -12.79 -22.73
C LEU A 216 -5.70 -13.13 -22.05
N ALA A 217 -6.15 -12.32 -21.10
CA ALA A 217 -7.44 -12.46 -20.43
C ALA A 217 -8.60 -12.30 -21.42
N ARG A 218 -8.55 -11.28 -22.30
CA ARG A 218 -9.54 -11.08 -23.36
C ARG A 218 -9.57 -12.24 -24.34
N ALA A 219 -8.41 -12.72 -24.78
CA ALA A 219 -8.32 -13.84 -25.70
C ALA A 219 -8.87 -15.13 -25.07
N ALA A 220 -8.63 -15.37 -23.78
CA ALA A 220 -9.23 -16.48 -23.05
C ALA A 220 -10.75 -16.34 -22.92
N PHE A 221 -11.22 -15.13 -22.59
CA PHE A 221 -12.65 -14.80 -22.49
C PHE A 221 -13.38 -15.03 -23.82
N SER A 222 -12.81 -14.56 -24.94
CA SER A 222 -13.37 -14.77 -26.29
C SER A 222 -13.37 -16.24 -26.74
N ARG A 223 -12.51 -17.08 -26.17
CA ARG A 223 -12.52 -18.54 -26.42
C ARG A 223 -13.49 -19.29 -25.50
N GLY A 224 -14.20 -18.59 -24.62
CA GLY A 224 -15.06 -19.20 -23.61
C GLY A 224 -14.31 -19.95 -22.52
N ASP A 225 -13.03 -19.62 -22.27
CA ASP A 225 -12.24 -20.15 -21.15
C ASP A 225 -12.27 -19.16 -19.99
N TYR A 226 -13.43 -19.06 -19.35
CA TYR A 226 -13.73 -17.99 -18.40
C TYR A 226 -12.90 -18.08 -17.12
N LYS A 227 -12.59 -19.30 -16.66
CA LYS A 227 -11.74 -19.50 -15.48
C LYS A 227 -10.35 -18.92 -15.70
N ARG A 228 -9.68 -19.26 -16.82
CA ARG A 228 -8.37 -18.67 -17.13
C ARG A 228 -8.46 -17.17 -17.40
N ALA A 229 -9.56 -16.69 -17.98
CA ALA A 229 -9.77 -15.26 -18.18
C ALA A 229 -9.83 -14.49 -16.84
N GLU A 230 -10.53 -15.03 -15.85
CA GLU A 230 -10.56 -14.48 -14.48
C GLU A 230 -9.16 -14.47 -13.86
N GLU A 231 -8.46 -15.61 -13.87
CA GLU A 231 -7.10 -15.74 -13.33
C GLU A 231 -6.15 -14.70 -13.94
N ARG A 232 -6.11 -14.60 -15.28
CA ARG A 232 -5.27 -13.63 -16.00
C ARG A 232 -5.69 -12.19 -15.77
N GLY A 233 -6.98 -11.93 -15.60
CA GLY A 233 -7.49 -10.61 -15.25
C GLY A 233 -7.03 -10.18 -13.85
N ASN A 234 -7.07 -11.10 -12.88
CA ASN A 234 -6.57 -10.83 -11.54
C ASN A 234 -5.05 -10.60 -11.53
N ASP A 235 -4.28 -11.38 -12.29
CA ASP A 235 -2.85 -11.14 -12.50
C ASP A 235 -2.58 -9.74 -13.08
N ALA A 236 -3.37 -9.34 -14.08
CA ALA A 236 -3.25 -8.01 -14.69
C ALA A 236 -3.59 -6.88 -13.71
N LEU A 237 -4.54 -7.08 -12.78
CA LEU A 237 -4.86 -6.09 -11.74
C LEU A 237 -3.68 -5.90 -10.77
N LEU A 238 -2.98 -6.99 -10.43
CA LEU A 238 -1.77 -6.94 -9.62
C LEU A 238 -0.65 -6.21 -10.37
N ALA A 239 -0.41 -6.56 -11.64
CA ALA A 239 0.57 -5.87 -12.48
C ALA A 239 0.26 -4.37 -12.60
N TYR A 240 -1.02 -4.01 -12.79
CA TYR A 240 -1.47 -2.61 -12.85
C TYR A 240 -1.16 -1.87 -11.55
N ALA A 241 -1.43 -2.49 -10.39
CA ALA A 241 -1.14 -1.87 -9.10
C ALA A 241 0.35 -1.53 -8.94
N ILE A 242 1.24 -2.35 -9.51
CA ILE A 242 2.69 -2.15 -9.50
C ILE A 242 3.09 -1.07 -10.52
N GLU A 243 2.69 -1.22 -11.79
CA GLU A 243 3.10 -0.29 -12.86
C GLU A 243 2.54 1.12 -12.62
N SER A 244 1.31 1.24 -12.10
CA SER A 244 0.70 2.53 -11.75
C SER A 244 1.26 3.18 -10.48
N ALA A 245 2.00 2.44 -9.66
CA ALA A 245 2.72 2.99 -8.51
C ALA A 245 4.01 3.72 -8.93
N THR A 246 4.51 3.51 -10.16
CA THR A 246 5.70 4.21 -10.64
C THR A 246 5.45 5.72 -10.75
N PRO A 247 6.29 6.57 -10.13
CA PRO A 247 6.01 8.00 -10.03
C PRO A 247 6.27 8.71 -11.37
N ASN A 248 5.20 9.02 -12.09
CA ASN A 248 5.26 9.86 -13.29
C ASN A 248 5.50 11.34 -12.94
N LEU A 249 6.47 11.99 -13.59
CA LEU A 249 6.81 13.39 -13.35
C LEU A 249 5.62 14.34 -13.57
N ARG A 250 4.73 14.05 -14.53
CA ARG A 250 3.53 14.88 -14.77
C ARG A 250 2.59 14.87 -13.56
N LEU A 251 2.36 13.68 -13.01
CA LEU A 251 1.53 13.48 -11.83
C LEU A 251 2.18 14.07 -10.57
N PHE A 252 3.50 13.95 -10.45
CA PHE A 252 4.28 14.59 -9.39
C PHE A 252 4.16 16.11 -9.45
N LEU A 253 4.34 16.72 -10.62
CA LEU A 253 4.20 18.17 -10.80
C LEU A 253 2.75 18.62 -10.54
N TYR A 254 1.74 17.91 -11.05
CA TYR A 254 0.33 18.24 -10.78
C TYR A 254 -0.07 18.07 -9.30
N ARG A 255 0.49 17.07 -8.62
CA ARG A 255 0.19 16.84 -7.19
C ARG A 255 0.95 17.80 -6.28
N TYR A 256 2.20 18.13 -6.62
CA TYR A 256 3.12 18.86 -5.73
C TYR A 256 3.51 20.26 -6.24
N TRP A 257 2.81 20.82 -7.24
CA TRP A 257 3.10 22.18 -7.74
C TRP A 257 3.10 23.23 -6.61
N PHE A 258 2.20 23.12 -5.64
CA PHE A 258 2.14 24.03 -4.50
C PHE A 258 3.35 23.88 -3.56
N VAL A 259 3.92 22.68 -3.42
CA VAL A 259 5.15 22.44 -2.63
C VAL A 259 6.35 23.07 -3.33
N ILE A 260 6.45 22.92 -4.65
CA ILE A 260 7.50 23.54 -5.44
C ILE A 260 7.42 25.08 -5.32
N ILE A 261 6.21 25.64 -5.43
CA ILE A 261 6.00 27.09 -5.23
C ILE A 261 6.38 27.53 -3.82
N THR A 262 6.02 26.77 -2.78
CA THR A 262 6.37 27.13 -1.40
C THR A 262 7.89 27.07 -1.17
N ILE A 263 8.60 26.08 -1.72
CA ILE A 263 10.07 26.02 -1.67
C ILE A 263 10.68 27.25 -2.37
N VAL A 264 10.20 27.60 -3.57
CA VAL A 264 10.67 28.79 -4.29
C VAL A 264 10.40 30.05 -3.48
N LEU A 265 9.22 30.19 -2.88
CA LEU A 265 8.88 31.32 -2.00
C LEU A 265 9.78 31.37 -0.77
N VAL A 266 10.08 30.23 -0.14
CA VAL A 266 10.99 30.14 1.01
C VAL A 266 12.42 30.54 0.61
N VAL A 267 12.91 30.11 -0.55
CA VAL A 267 14.23 30.48 -1.06
C VAL A 267 14.29 31.99 -1.36
N VAL A 268 13.26 32.53 -2.03
CA VAL A 268 13.16 33.96 -2.31
C VAL A 268 13.11 34.76 -1.00
N PHE A 269 12.29 34.35 -0.05
CA PHE A 269 12.17 35.03 1.24
C PHE A 269 13.46 34.95 2.06
N SER A 270 14.11 33.78 2.07
CA SER A 270 15.41 33.56 2.72
C SER A 270 16.51 34.39 2.09
N SER A 271 16.52 34.56 0.77
CA SER A 271 17.49 35.41 0.06
C SER A 271 17.33 36.89 0.44
N VAL A 272 16.09 37.38 0.55
CA VAL A 272 15.77 38.74 0.99
C VAL A 272 16.20 38.93 2.45
N PHE A 273 15.93 37.95 3.31
CA PHE A 273 16.32 37.97 4.71
C PHE A 273 17.85 37.98 4.88
N LEU A 274 18.57 37.13 4.14
CA LEU A 274 20.02 37.04 4.17
C LEU A 274 20.67 38.33 3.68
N LYS A 275 20.16 38.92 2.59
CA LYS A 275 20.58 40.23 2.09
C LYS A 275 20.43 41.33 3.15
N ARG A 276 19.31 41.32 3.88
CA ARG A 276 19.06 42.28 4.97
C ARG A 276 20.05 42.07 6.13
N LYS A 277 20.31 40.81 6.53
CA LYS A 277 21.28 40.47 7.58
C LYS A 277 22.71 40.89 7.22
N LEU A 278 23.14 40.64 5.98
CA LEU A 278 24.46 41.04 5.49
C LEU A 278 24.63 42.57 5.42
N TYR A 279 23.59 43.30 4.99
CA TYR A 279 23.59 44.76 4.99
C TYR A 279 23.77 45.35 6.39
N ILE A 280 23.10 44.77 7.39
CA ILE A 280 23.22 45.16 8.80
C ILE A 280 24.65 44.97 9.31
N LEU A 281 25.24 43.80 9.06
CA LEU A 281 26.62 43.51 9.48
C LEU A 281 27.61 44.51 8.85
N TRP A 282 27.39 44.86 7.58
CA TRP A 282 28.19 45.86 6.89
C TRP A 282 28.07 47.25 7.55
N VAL A 283 26.85 47.71 7.89
CA VAL A 283 26.65 49.01 8.56
C VAL A 283 27.30 49.03 9.95
N ARG A 284 27.21 47.93 10.72
CA ARG A 284 27.87 47.82 12.04
C ARG A 284 29.38 47.95 11.93
N LYS A 285 30.01 47.24 11.00
CA LYS A 285 31.46 47.35 10.75
C LYS A 285 31.88 48.77 10.38
N GLN A 286 31.05 49.52 9.63
CA GLN A 286 31.35 50.93 9.33
C GLN A 286 31.24 51.83 10.55
N LEU A 287 30.27 51.62 11.45
CA LEU A 287 30.15 52.37 12.70
C LEU A 287 31.34 52.11 13.63
N GLU A 288 31.79 50.86 13.71
CA GLU A 288 32.95 50.46 14.52
C GLU A 288 34.24 51.10 13.99
N LYS A 289 34.46 51.07 12.67
CA LYS A 289 35.58 51.76 12.02
C LYS A 289 35.60 53.26 12.35
N LEU A 290 34.45 53.92 12.31
CA LEU A 290 34.32 55.34 12.67
C LEU A 290 34.56 55.59 14.18
N LYS A 291 34.26 54.62 15.06
CA LYS A 291 34.52 54.72 16.51
C LYS A 291 36.02 54.58 16.81
N ILE A 292 36.73 53.73 16.07
CA ILE A 292 38.20 53.62 16.14
C ILE A 292 38.84 54.94 15.68
N GLU A 293 38.43 55.43 14.50
CA GLU A 293 38.97 56.68 13.93
C GLU A 293 38.76 57.89 14.85
N GLU A 294 37.58 58.01 15.49
CA GLU A 294 37.32 59.08 16.46
C GLU A 294 38.29 59.04 17.66
N ARG A 295 38.57 57.85 18.21
CA ARG A 295 39.49 57.68 19.34
C ARG A 295 40.92 58.07 18.96
N GLU A 296 41.35 57.71 17.76
CA GLU A 296 42.68 58.07 17.24
C GLU A 296 42.84 59.58 17.08
N ILE A 297 41.84 60.26 16.53
CA ILE A 297 41.89 61.73 16.38
C ILE A 297 41.89 62.43 17.74
N ARG A 298 41.08 61.98 18.71
CA ARG A 298 41.11 62.53 20.07
C ARG A 298 42.47 62.35 20.76
N LYS A 299 43.14 61.21 20.54
CA LYS A 299 44.53 61.00 21.01
C LYS A 299 45.50 61.98 20.35
N LEU A 300 45.39 62.18 19.03
CA LEU A 300 46.21 63.16 18.30
C LEU A 300 45.98 64.59 18.80
N MET A 301 44.74 64.97 19.10
CA MET A 301 44.42 66.28 19.70
C MET A 301 45.06 66.46 21.08
N LYS A 302 45.00 65.43 21.94
CA LYS A 302 45.64 65.46 23.27
C LYS A 302 47.16 65.58 23.17
N ASN A 303 47.78 64.84 22.26
CA ASN A 303 49.23 64.94 22.00
C ASN A 303 49.61 66.32 21.45
N LEU A 304 48.81 66.88 20.55
CA LEU A 304 49.02 68.22 20.00
C LEU A 304 48.90 69.30 21.09
N GLN A 305 47.95 69.16 22.02
CA GLN A 305 47.82 70.02 23.20
C GLN A 305 49.06 69.94 24.09
N LYS A 306 49.56 68.73 24.35
CA LYS A 306 50.79 68.51 25.13
C LYS A 306 52.00 69.18 24.48
N GLN A 307 52.16 68.99 23.17
CA GLN A 307 53.25 69.59 22.39
C GLN A 307 53.24 71.13 22.44
N HIS A 308 52.06 71.75 22.43
CA HIS A 308 51.94 73.20 22.46
C HIS A 308 52.07 73.80 23.87
N PHE A 309 51.33 73.25 24.84
CA PHE A 309 51.19 73.85 26.17
C PHE A 309 52.24 73.38 27.18
N GLU A 310 52.70 72.13 27.09
CA GLU A 310 53.70 71.57 28.01
C GLU A 310 55.11 71.64 27.40
N GLU A 311 55.28 71.07 26.20
CA GLU A 311 56.59 70.90 25.56
C GLU A 311 57.05 72.13 24.78
N LYS A 312 56.15 73.08 24.49
CA LYS A 312 56.38 74.30 23.67
C LYS A 312 57.06 74.02 22.32
N SER A 313 56.91 72.80 21.79
CA SER A 313 57.59 72.32 20.59
C SER A 313 56.94 72.78 19.28
N ILE A 314 55.70 73.29 19.34
CA ILE A 314 54.94 73.77 18.19
C ILE A 314 54.45 75.20 18.38
N SER A 315 54.47 75.98 17.30
CA SER A 315 54.03 77.38 17.31
C SER A 315 52.52 77.51 17.53
N LYS A 316 52.07 78.65 18.07
CA LYS A 316 50.64 78.93 18.29
C LYS A 316 49.80 78.82 17.01
N SER A 317 50.32 79.32 15.89
CA SER A 317 49.65 79.24 14.59
C SER A 317 49.50 77.78 14.13
N GLU A 318 50.56 76.99 14.24
CA GLU A 318 50.58 75.58 13.82
C GLU A 318 49.66 74.71 14.70
N TYR A 319 49.61 74.98 16.01
CA TYR A 319 48.67 74.36 16.93
C TYR A 319 47.22 74.59 16.50
N TYR A 320 46.78 75.85 16.30
CA TYR A 320 45.40 76.13 15.90
C TYR A 320 45.04 75.56 14.52
N ARG A 321 45.99 75.55 13.57
CA ARG A 321 45.79 74.96 12.24
C ARG A 321 45.53 73.46 12.33
N MET A 322 46.38 72.73 13.06
CA MET A 322 46.26 71.28 13.23
C MET A 322 45.03 70.91 14.08
N MET A 323 44.73 71.71 15.11
CA MET A 323 43.54 71.54 15.93
C MET A 323 42.26 71.68 15.09
N TYR A 324 42.18 72.71 14.25
CA TYR A 324 41.05 72.92 13.33
C TYR A 324 40.84 71.73 12.38
N VAL A 325 41.92 71.12 11.85
CA VAL A 325 41.83 69.93 10.99
C VAL A 325 41.26 68.74 11.75
N TYR A 326 41.67 68.52 13.00
CA TYR A 326 41.14 67.44 13.84
C TYR A 326 39.67 67.68 14.21
N GLU A 327 39.30 68.91 14.57
CA GLU A 327 37.91 69.30 14.86
C GLU A 327 36.99 69.11 13.64
N LYS A 328 37.45 69.51 12.45
CA LYS A 328 36.72 69.30 11.19
C LYS A 328 36.53 67.81 10.89
N ARG A 329 37.56 66.97 11.12
CA ARG A 329 37.43 65.52 10.91
C ARG A 329 36.49 64.87 11.93
N LEU A 330 36.49 65.33 13.19
CA LEU A 330 35.53 64.89 14.19
C LEU A 330 34.09 65.26 13.81
N ALA A 331 33.87 66.47 13.27
CA ALA A 331 32.56 66.88 12.77
C ALA A 331 32.06 65.99 11.62
N ASP A 332 32.95 65.62 10.69
CA ASP A 332 32.64 64.69 9.59
C ASP A 332 32.32 63.27 10.10
N ILE A 333 33.08 62.77 11.06
CA ILE A 333 32.84 61.46 11.70
C ILE A 333 31.48 61.46 12.40
N LYS A 334 31.14 62.54 13.12
CA LYS A 334 29.82 62.69 13.77
C LYS A 334 28.69 62.64 12.76
N LYS A 335 28.83 63.32 11.62
CA LYS A 335 27.85 63.31 10.52
C LYS A 335 27.70 61.94 9.87
N LEU A 336 28.80 61.22 9.66
CA LEU A 336 28.80 59.85 9.11
C LEU A 336 28.18 58.84 10.08
N LYS A 337 28.51 58.92 11.38
CA LYS A 337 27.90 58.10 12.43
C LYS A 337 26.39 58.32 12.48
N ALA A 338 25.92 59.57 12.49
CA ALA A 338 24.49 59.88 12.44
C ALA A 338 23.79 59.27 11.21
N LYS A 339 24.42 59.35 10.04
CA LYS A 339 23.90 58.77 8.79
C LYS A 339 23.84 57.23 8.83
N PHE A 340 24.84 56.56 9.39
CA PHE A 340 24.85 55.09 9.51
C PHE A 340 23.90 54.61 10.62
N SER A 341 23.77 55.34 11.72
CA SER A 341 22.80 55.09 12.79
C SER A 341 21.37 55.23 12.27
N SER A 342 21.05 56.30 11.53
CA SER A 342 19.74 56.47 10.87
C SER A 342 19.42 55.32 9.90
N LYS A 343 20.41 54.87 9.10
CA LYS A 343 20.26 53.70 8.22
C LYS A 343 20.07 52.39 8.99
N LEU A 344 20.64 52.26 10.19
CA LEU A 344 20.49 51.09 11.04
C LEU A 344 19.10 51.08 11.70
N ILE A 345 18.58 52.24 12.11
CA ILE A 345 17.21 52.44 12.62
C ILE A 345 16.17 52.06 11.54
N GLY A 346 16.35 52.55 10.31
CA GLY A 346 15.49 52.17 9.18
C GLY A 346 15.56 50.68 8.81
N ALA A 347 16.64 49.97 9.15
CA ALA A 347 16.83 48.55 8.82
C ALA A 347 16.39 47.58 9.94
N PHE A 348 16.48 47.96 11.22
CA PHE A 348 16.14 47.10 12.37
C PHE A 348 14.73 47.33 12.94
N GLY A 349 14.11 48.47 12.64
CA GLY A 349 12.99 48.99 13.41
C GLY A 349 13.48 49.52 14.77
N SER A 350 12.92 50.64 15.18
CA SER A 350 13.34 51.42 16.36
C SER A 350 13.44 50.59 17.65
N LYS A 351 12.60 49.56 17.81
CA LYS A 351 12.53 48.69 18.99
C LYS A 351 13.80 47.88 19.28
N ARG A 352 14.43 47.29 18.27
CA ARG A 352 15.61 46.42 18.51
C ARG A 352 16.89 47.24 18.70
N VAL A 353 16.99 48.40 18.04
CA VAL A 353 18.07 49.39 18.25
C VAL A 353 17.99 49.98 19.66
N LEU A 354 16.77 50.27 20.13
CA LEU A 354 16.52 50.72 21.50
C LEU A 354 16.99 49.69 22.53
N LYS A 355 16.73 48.40 22.30
CA LYS A 355 17.21 47.33 23.20
C LYS A 355 18.74 47.30 23.28
N SER A 356 19.44 47.32 22.15
CA SER A 356 20.91 47.32 22.14
C SER A 356 21.52 48.58 22.76
N LEU A 357 20.90 49.75 22.57
CA LEU A 357 21.38 51.00 23.17
C LEU A 357 21.16 51.02 24.69
N LYS A 358 20.06 50.44 25.19
CA LYS A 358 19.84 50.29 26.64
C LYS A 358 20.83 49.30 27.27
N GLU A 359 21.17 48.22 26.58
CA GLU A 359 22.23 47.30 27.03
C GLU A 359 23.61 47.98 27.04
N GLU A 360 23.90 48.85 26.07
CA GLU A 360 25.14 49.64 26.05
C GLU A 360 25.14 50.73 27.15
N GLU A 361 24.00 51.39 27.40
CA GLU A 361 23.82 52.31 28.54
C GLU A 361 24.10 51.61 29.87
N LYS A 362 23.60 50.38 30.03
CA LYS A 362 23.83 49.56 31.23
C LYS A 362 25.30 49.21 31.40
N ARG A 363 25.97 48.74 30.34
CA ARG A 363 27.41 48.41 30.37
C ARG A 363 28.27 49.61 30.71
N ILE A 364 27.95 50.80 30.19
CA ILE A 364 28.72 52.02 30.53
C ILE A 364 28.52 52.39 32.00
N LYS A 365 27.31 52.27 32.55
CA LYS A 365 27.08 52.48 33.99
C LYS A 365 27.87 51.49 34.85
N GLU A 366 27.88 50.22 34.48
CA GLU A 366 28.67 49.18 35.14
C GLU A 366 30.19 49.51 35.10
N ILE A 367 30.72 50.01 33.96
CA ILE A 367 32.12 50.46 33.86
C ILE A 367 32.37 51.73 34.68
N MET A 368 31.41 52.65 34.77
CA MET A 368 31.51 53.84 35.62
C MET A 368 31.57 53.46 37.10
N GLU A 369 30.74 52.51 37.53
CA GLU A 369 30.72 51.97 38.89
C GLU A 369 32.04 51.25 39.22
N ASP A 370 32.55 50.42 38.31
CA ASP A 370 33.85 49.76 38.46
C ASP A 370 35.01 50.77 38.50
N THR A 371 34.98 51.81 37.67
CA THR A 371 36.00 52.88 37.68
C THR A 371 35.94 53.70 38.98
N GLN A 372 34.74 53.95 39.53
CA GLN A 372 34.56 54.57 40.83
C GLN A 372 35.10 53.69 41.95
N LEU A 373 34.84 52.39 41.90
CA LEU A 373 35.31 51.42 42.89
C LEU A 373 36.84 51.31 42.86
N LYS A 374 37.45 51.29 41.68
CA LYS A 374 38.90 51.30 41.48
C LYS A 374 39.60 52.54 42.06
N TYR A 375 38.93 53.69 42.07
CA TYR A 375 39.48 54.95 42.59
C TYR A 375 39.20 55.14 44.08
N PHE A 376 37.94 55.05 44.51
CA PHE A 376 37.53 55.40 45.87
C PHE A 376 37.77 54.27 46.88
N HIS A 377 37.65 53.01 46.46
CA HIS A 377 37.79 51.87 47.36
C HIS A 377 39.13 51.16 47.19
N MET A 378 39.56 50.89 45.96
CA MET A 378 40.81 50.16 45.69
C MET A 378 42.05 51.06 45.57
N GLN A 379 41.88 52.38 45.43
CA GLN A 379 42.95 53.37 45.20
C GLN A 379 43.96 53.00 44.08
N SER A 380 43.54 52.13 43.17
CA SER A 380 44.39 51.51 42.13
C SER A 380 44.65 52.40 40.92
N ILE A 381 43.96 53.56 40.84
CA ILE A 381 44.07 54.51 39.73
C ILE A 381 44.25 55.94 40.26
N SER A 382 45.02 56.76 39.55
CA SER A 382 45.29 58.14 39.95
C SER A 382 44.08 59.06 39.76
N ARG A 383 43.98 60.14 40.54
CA ARG A 383 42.90 61.14 40.44
C ARG A 383 42.73 61.70 39.03
N SER A 384 43.85 61.99 38.35
CA SER A 384 43.83 62.46 36.96
C SER A 384 43.22 61.41 36.01
N SER A 385 43.67 60.15 36.13
CA SER A 385 43.16 59.03 35.33
C SER A 385 41.68 58.74 35.59
N TYR A 386 41.23 58.81 36.85
CA TYR A 386 39.83 58.68 37.23
C TYR A 386 38.96 59.79 36.63
N LEU A 387 39.38 61.05 36.77
CA LEU A 387 38.64 62.21 36.25
C LEU A 387 38.55 62.20 34.72
N GLU A 388 39.63 61.82 34.04
CA GLU A 388 39.65 61.70 32.58
C GLU A 388 38.72 60.57 32.10
N THR A 389 38.82 59.39 32.72
CA THR A 389 37.99 58.22 32.36
C THR A 389 36.51 58.48 32.64
N MET A 390 36.17 59.06 33.80
CA MET A 390 34.79 59.41 34.14
C MET A 390 34.21 60.52 33.27
N ARG A 391 35.02 61.48 32.82
CA ARG A 391 34.58 62.50 31.87
C ARG A 391 34.24 61.87 30.51
N ALA A 392 35.09 60.98 30.01
CA ALA A 392 34.85 60.26 28.77
C ALA A 392 33.59 59.36 28.84
N LEU A 393 33.42 58.60 29.93
CA LEU A 393 32.23 57.75 30.13
C LEU A 393 30.95 58.56 30.27
N ARG A 394 30.99 59.73 30.92
CA ARG A 394 29.83 60.65 31.03
C ARG A 394 29.44 61.23 29.67
N GLU A 395 30.40 61.63 28.84
CA GLU A 395 30.14 62.08 27.47
C GLU A 395 29.49 60.96 26.63
N GLU A 396 30.01 59.74 26.71
CA GLU A 396 29.48 58.58 25.98
C GLU A 396 28.06 58.20 26.46
N LEU A 397 27.82 58.24 27.78
CA LEU A 397 26.49 58.01 28.36
C LEU A 397 25.48 59.07 27.92
N LEU A 398 25.89 60.34 27.83
CA LEU A 398 25.01 61.44 27.41
C LEU A 398 24.62 61.31 25.93
N ASP A 399 25.56 60.96 25.05
CA ASP A 399 25.31 60.68 23.63
C ASP A 399 24.36 59.47 23.45
N ILE A 400 24.53 58.39 24.22
CA ILE A 400 23.61 57.24 24.20
C ILE A 400 22.21 57.64 24.67
N LYS A 401 22.08 58.39 25.77
CA LYS A 401 20.79 58.84 26.28
C LYS A 401 20.05 59.76 25.31
N MET A 402 20.76 60.68 24.65
CA MET A 402 20.16 61.54 23.62
C MET A 402 19.64 60.70 22.44
N ARG A 403 20.41 59.71 21.98
CA ARG A 403 19.99 58.80 20.89
C ARG A 403 18.79 57.93 21.29
N ILE A 404 18.76 57.42 22.52
CA ILE A 404 17.60 56.68 23.06
C ILE A 404 16.35 57.58 23.02
N LYS A 405 16.47 58.84 23.47
CA LYS A 405 15.38 59.81 23.50
C LYS A 405 14.86 60.15 22.09
N GLU A 406 15.76 60.39 21.14
CA GLU A 406 15.42 60.62 19.73
C GLU A 406 14.68 59.41 19.13
N ILE A 407 15.14 58.18 19.40
CA ILE A 407 14.50 56.96 18.88
C ILE A 407 13.12 56.75 19.50
N VAL A 408 12.97 56.95 20.81
CA VAL A 408 11.68 56.82 21.51
C VAL A 408 10.66 57.86 21.03
N SER A 409 11.12 59.08 20.73
CA SER A 409 10.29 60.14 20.15
C SER A 409 9.85 59.86 18.72
N SER A 410 10.55 58.97 18.00
CA SER A 410 10.25 58.62 16.60
C SER A 410 9.40 57.34 16.42
N MET A 411 8.96 56.68 17.50
CA MET A 411 8.15 55.44 17.44
C MET A 411 6.63 55.69 17.46
N GLY A 412 5.87 54.98 16.62
CA GLY A 412 4.40 55.04 16.56
C GLY A 412 3.67 54.25 17.66
N GLU A 413 2.45 54.67 18.04
CA GLU A 413 1.73 54.20 19.24
C GLU A 413 1.44 52.69 19.31
N LYS A 414 1.16 52.01 18.18
CA LYS A 414 0.86 50.56 18.17
C LYS A 414 2.04 49.68 18.61
N GLU A 415 3.29 50.11 18.42
CA GLU A 415 4.47 49.34 18.84
C GLU A 415 4.73 49.42 20.36
N LYS A 416 4.22 50.48 21.03
CA LYS A 416 4.23 50.61 22.50
C LYS A 416 3.33 49.56 23.15
N TRP A 417 2.22 49.20 22.50
CA TRP A 417 1.17 48.32 23.03
C TRP A 417 1.56 46.82 23.01
N LYS A 418 2.13 46.31 21.91
CA LYS A 418 2.55 44.88 21.79
C LYS A 418 3.71 44.46 22.72
N TYR A 419 4.38 45.40 23.38
CA TYR A 419 5.41 45.09 24.38
C TYR A 419 4.79 44.54 25.68
N ARG A 420 3.48 44.76 25.91
CA ARG A 420 2.79 44.42 27.15
C ARG A 420 2.12 43.03 27.20
N ILE A 421 2.06 42.27 26.10
CA ILE A 421 1.12 41.12 25.95
C ILE A 421 1.84 39.75 25.87
N LYS A 422 3.15 39.66 26.19
CA LYS A 422 3.90 38.40 26.12
C LYS A 422 3.88 37.57 27.43
N GLU A 423 2.97 37.88 28.35
CA GLU A 423 2.86 37.24 29.68
C GLU A 423 1.67 36.26 29.83
N ALA A 424 0.88 35.98 28.79
CA ALA A 424 -0.22 35.01 28.94
C ALA A 424 -0.26 34.00 27.78
N GLY A 425 -0.17 32.72 28.15
CA GLY A 425 0.10 31.56 27.31
C GLY A 425 -1.10 30.95 26.56
N LEU A 426 -0.82 29.80 25.97
CA LEU A 426 -1.49 29.16 24.82
C LEU A 426 -1.95 27.73 25.19
N ALA A 427 -3.03 27.29 24.53
CA ALA A 427 -3.39 25.91 24.16
C ALA A 427 -4.04 24.97 25.20
N VAL A 428 -5.27 24.53 24.87
CA VAL A 428 -5.78 23.19 25.17
C VAL A 428 -6.33 22.60 23.88
N VAL A 429 -5.97 21.34 23.67
CA VAL A 429 -6.01 20.52 22.47
C VAL A 429 -6.79 19.26 22.88
N PHE A 430 -7.78 18.86 22.07
CA PHE A 430 -7.85 17.47 21.56
C PHE A 430 -8.06 16.33 22.57
N VAL A 431 -9.28 16.18 23.12
CA VAL A 431 -9.70 14.93 23.81
C VAL A 431 -11.20 14.63 23.60
N PHE A 432 -11.71 14.63 22.36
CA PHE A 432 -13.15 14.33 22.17
C PHE A 432 -13.51 13.46 20.96
N LEU A 433 -12.59 12.61 20.51
CA LEU A 433 -12.85 11.70 19.39
C LEU A 433 -12.26 10.32 19.65
N LEU A 434 -12.74 9.61 20.68
CA LEU A 434 -12.45 8.17 20.89
C LEU A 434 -13.44 7.54 21.89
N SER A 435 -14.74 7.59 21.60
CA SER A 435 -15.74 6.84 22.39
C SER A 435 -16.97 6.44 21.58
N SER A 436 -16.78 5.82 20.41
CA SER A 436 -17.88 5.17 19.69
C SER A 436 -17.39 3.93 18.97
N LEU A 437 -17.34 2.77 19.65
CA LEU A 437 -17.38 1.44 19.03
C LEU A 437 -17.31 0.36 20.11
N PHE A 438 -18.45 -0.25 20.47
CA PHE A 438 -18.76 -1.66 20.24
C PHE A 438 -19.96 -2.12 21.08
N GLY A 439 -20.94 -2.73 20.43
CA GLY A 439 -21.96 -3.56 21.05
C GLY A 439 -22.54 -4.51 20.00
N ALA A 440 -22.70 -5.79 20.37
CA ALA A 440 -23.64 -6.77 19.82
C ALA A 440 -23.47 -8.13 20.52
N VAL A 441 -24.49 -8.98 20.42
CA VAL A 441 -24.99 -9.94 21.42
C VAL A 441 -25.13 -11.37 20.83
N CYS A 442 -25.09 -12.37 21.73
CA CYS A 442 -25.57 -13.78 21.78
C CYS A 442 -25.94 -14.59 20.52
N VAL A 443 -25.71 -15.92 20.60
CA VAL A 443 -26.65 -16.99 20.14
C VAL A 443 -26.58 -18.22 21.07
N LYS A 444 -27.76 -18.79 21.40
CA LYS A 444 -28.00 -20.07 22.13
C LYS A 444 -28.13 -21.24 21.13
N GLY A 445 -27.73 -22.45 21.53
CA GLY A 445 -27.98 -23.70 20.77
C GLY A 445 -28.91 -24.66 21.52
N ASP A 446 -29.83 -25.28 20.78
CA ASP A 446 -30.89 -26.18 21.24
C ASP A 446 -30.44 -27.65 21.43
N LEU A 447 -31.14 -28.36 22.32
CA LEU A 447 -30.83 -29.71 22.80
C LEU A 447 -31.67 -30.78 22.07
N ILE A 448 -31.06 -31.91 21.66
CA ILE A 448 -31.69 -33.00 20.89
C ILE A 448 -32.08 -34.16 21.83
N ILE A 449 -33.27 -34.76 21.65
CA ILE A 449 -33.81 -35.90 22.42
C ILE A 449 -33.86 -37.15 21.49
N GLY A 450 -33.21 -38.25 21.86
CA GLY A 450 -33.11 -39.50 21.07
C GLY A 450 -33.97 -40.66 21.61
N THR A 451 -34.44 -41.55 20.72
CA THR A 451 -35.28 -42.74 21.01
C THR A 451 -34.61 -44.05 20.58
N GLU A 452 -35.04 -45.20 21.09
CA GLU A 452 -34.46 -46.53 20.81
C GLU A 452 -34.37 -46.85 19.29
N ASN A 453 -35.45 -46.69 18.53
CA ASN A 453 -35.46 -46.90 17.08
C ASN A 453 -34.51 -45.93 16.34
N SER A 454 -34.42 -44.68 16.78
CA SER A 454 -33.52 -43.68 16.20
C SER A 454 -32.06 -44.07 16.39
N SER A 455 -31.71 -44.56 17.58
CA SER A 455 -30.36 -44.99 17.90
C SER A 455 -29.92 -46.25 17.12
N LEU A 456 -30.83 -47.21 16.90
CA LEU A 456 -30.54 -48.40 16.09
C LEU A 456 -30.33 -48.03 14.61
N GLN A 457 -31.16 -47.14 14.08
CA GLN A 457 -31.03 -46.63 12.71
C GLN A 457 -29.70 -45.88 12.53
N ALA A 458 -29.30 -45.07 13.50
CA ALA A 458 -28.02 -44.37 13.47
C ALA A 458 -26.83 -45.35 13.47
N ILE A 459 -26.88 -46.44 14.25
CA ILE A 459 -25.84 -47.47 14.27
C ILE A 459 -25.70 -48.15 12.89
N HIS A 460 -26.81 -48.49 12.24
CA HIS A 460 -26.76 -49.07 10.88
C HIS A 460 -26.22 -48.09 9.84
N GLN A 461 -26.52 -46.79 9.97
CA GLN A 461 -25.93 -45.78 9.10
C GLN A 461 -24.42 -45.65 9.35
N ALA A 462 -23.99 -45.67 10.61
CA ALA A 462 -22.58 -45.65 10.98
C ALA A 462 -21.79 -46.84 10.42
N GLU A 463 -22.38 -48.05 10.42
CA GLU A 463 -21.79 -49.23 9.76
C GLU A 463 -21.56 -49.01 8.25
N ASN A 464 -22.48 -48.33 7.58
CA ASN A 464 -22.34 -48.01 6.16
C ASN A 464 -21.28 -46.93 5.93
N TYR A 465 -21.19 -45.92 6.80
CA TYR A 465 -20.15 -44.89 6.73
C TYR A 465 -18.74 -45.49 6.85
N ILE A 466 -18.55 -46.50 7.70
CA ILE A 466 -17.26 -47.20 7.80
C ILE A 466 -16.94 -47.94 6.49
N LYS A 467 -17.92 -48.61 5.86
CA LYS A 467 -17.70 -49.28 4.57
C LYS A 467 -17.32 -48.27 3.47
N GLU A 468 -17.97 -47.11 3.45
CA GLU A 468 -17.62 -46.01 2.54
C GLU A 468 -16.18 -45.54 2.77
N MET A 469 -15.78 -45.35 4.03
CA MET A 469 -14.40 -44.95 4.37
C MET A 469 -13.37 -45.97 3.89
N VAL A 470 -13.60 -47.27 4.11
CA VAL A 470 -12.71 -48.33 3.60
C VAL A 470 -12.64 -48.31 2.06
N ALA A 471 -13.78 -48.11 1.38
CA ALA A 471 -13.81 -48.06 -0.07
C ALA A 471 -13.04 -46.86 -0.66
N MET A 472 -12.97 -45.74 0.07
CA MET A 472 -12.16 -44.57 -0.27
C MET A 472 -10.69 -44.71 0.18
N GLY A 473 -10.33 -45.80 0.86
CA GLY A 473 -8.97 -46.05 1.34
C GLY A 473 -8.61 -45.34 2.65
N PHE A 474 -9.60 -44.78 3.37
CA PHE A 474 -9.36 -44.15 4.67
C PHE A 474 -9.16 -45.18 5.78
N GLY A 475 -8.35 -44.83 6.78
CA GLY A 475 -8.27 -45.54 8.05
C GLY A 475 -9.64 -45.55 8.76
N VAL A 476 -9.98 -46.68 9.37
CA VAL A 476 -11.28 -46.89 10.04
C VAL A 476 -11.15 -47.38 11.49
N SER A 477 -9.95 -47.32 12.08
CA SER A 477 -9.73 -47.83 13.43
C SER A 477 -10.56 -47.04 14.45
N TYR A 478 -10.44 -45.72 14.45
CA TYR A 478 -11.14 -44.81 15.36
C TYR A 478 -12.66 -44.80 15.12
N ALA A 479 -13.07 -44.86 13.85
CA ALA A 479 -14.47 -44.96 13.48
C ALA A 479 -15.10 -46.29 13.96
N ASN A 480 -14.37 -47.41 13.84
CA ASN A 480 -14.79 -48.71 14.35
C ASN A 480 -14.89 -48.73 15.87
N ASP A 481 -13.92 -48.18 16.58
CA ASP A 481 -13.95 -48.09 18.04
C ASP A 481 -15.15 -47.26 18.52
N THR A 482 -15.40 -46.11 17.87
CA THR A 482 -16.56 -45.26 18.14
C THR A 482 -17.88 -46.00 17.89
N LEU A 483 -17.98 -46.75 16.79
CA LEU A 483 -19.16 -47.56 16.48
C LEU A 483 -19.36 -48.71 17.47
N ASN A 484 -18.28 -49.37 17.89
CA ASN A 484 -18.34 -50.44 18.87
C ASN A 484 -18.83 -49.91 20.22
N GLU A 485 -18.38 -48.71 20.62
CA GLU A 485 -18.91 -48.04 21.81
C GLU A 485 -20.39 -47.65 21.63
N ALA A 486 -20.79 -47.15 20.46
CA ALA A 486 -22.20 -46.88 20.15
C ALA A 486 -23.08 -48.14 20.32
N LYS A 487 -22.62 -49.29 19.80
CA LYS A 487 -23.27 -50.60 19.95
C LYS A 487 -23.29 -51.07 21.40
N HIS A 488 -22.25 -50.78 22.19
CA HIS A 488 -22.21 -51.09 23.61
C HIS A 488 -23.21 -50.23 24.40
N GLN A 489 -23.25 -48.91 24.16
CA GLN A 489 -24.23 -47.99 24.76
C GLN A 489 -25.67 -48.39 24.43
N PHE A 490 -25.92 -48.85 23.21
CA PHE A 490 -27.23 -49.37 22.80
C PHE A 490 -27.63 -50.60 23.61
N LYS A 491 -26.72 -51.55 23.81
CA LYS A 491 -26.98 -52.79 24.59
C LYS A 491 -27.28 -52.53 26.06
N ILE A 492 -26.73 -51.47 26.65
CA ILE A 492 -27.00 -51.09 28.06
C ILE A 492 -28.20 -50.15 28.21
N GLY A 493 -28.94 -49.88 27.12
CA GLY A 493 -30.16 -49.05 27.12
C GLY A 493 -29.91 -47.54 27.05
N ASN A 494 -28.68 -47.08 26.81
CA ASN A 494 -28.37 -45.67 26.62
C ASN A 494 -28.51 -45.27 25.14
N TYR A 495 -29.77 -45.12 24.70
CA TYR A 495 -30.09 -44.85 23.30
C TYR A 495 -29.61 -43.47 22.81
N ILE A 496 -29.63 -42.45 23.67
CA ILE A 496 -29.12 -41.10 23.31
C ILE A 496 -27.60 -41.15 23.11
N GLY A 497 -26.87 -41.82 24.00
CA GLY A 497 -25.43 -42.00 23.86
C GLY A 497 -25.06 -42.83 22.63
N ALA A 498 -25.80 -43.91 22.38
CA ALA A 498 -25.64 -44.76 21.20
C ALA A 498 -25.87 -43.99 19.90
N GLU A 499 -26.96 -43.21 19.82
CA GLU A 499 -27.28 -42.39 18.66
C GLU A 499 -26.23 -41.28 18.44
N THR A 500 -25.77 -40.65 19.51
CA THR A 500 -24.74 -39.59 19.44
C THR A 500 -23.42 -40.13 18.91
N LEU A 501 -22.95 -41.25 19.46
CA LEU A 501 -21.72 -41.91 19.00
C LEU A 501 -21.85 -42.43 17.57
N ALA A 502 -23.00 -43.00 17.20
CA ALA A 502 -23.23 -43.46 15.85
C ALA A 502 -23.27 -42.30 14.84
N ARG A 503 -23.88 -41.15 15.19
CA ARG A 503 -23.82 -39.94 14.37
C ARG A 503 -22.40 -39.38 14.31
N TYR A 504 -21.61 -39.48 15.37
CA TYR A 504 -20.22 -39.03 15.38
C TYR A 504 -19.34 -39.78 14.37
N VAL A 505 -19.65 -41.04 14.05
CA VAL A 505 -18.99 -41.79 12.96
C VAL A 505 -19.17 -41.09 11.60
N LYS A 506 -20.33 -40.45 11.37
CA LYS A 506 -20.54 -39.62 10.17
C LYS A 506 -19.59 -38.43 10.16
N ASP A 507 -19.46 -37.74 11.29
CA ASP A 507 -18.59 -36.56 11.41
C ASP A 507 -17.13 -36.93 11.18
N ILE A 508 -16.70 -38.12 11.65
CA ILE A 508 -15.37 -38.68 11.37
C ILE A 508 -15.17 -38.86 9.85
N LYS A 509 -16.11 -39.52 9.16
CA LYS A 509 -16.06 -39.71 7.70
C LYS A 509 -16.02 -38.37 6.95
N ASP A 510 -16.94 -37.46 7.28
CA ASP A 510 -17.05 -36.18 6.60
C ASP A 510 -15.78 -35.35 6.83
N SER A 511 -15.15 -35.47 8.00
CA SER A 511 -13.86 -34.84 8.30
C SER A 511 -12.72 -35.47 7.48
N ALA A 512 -12.66 -36.80 7.36
CA ALA A 512 -11.68 -37.47 6.51
C ALA A 512 -11.75 -36.97 5.06
N ILE A 513 -12.94 -36.93 4.45
CA ILE A 513 -13.14 -36.45 3.07
C ILE A 513 -12.75 -34.97 2.92
N ARG A 514 -13.13 -34.12 3.89
CA ARG A 514 -12.77 -32.69 3.84
C ARG A 514 -11.28 -32.48 3.89
N VAL A 515 -10.59 -33.18 4.80
CA VAL A 515 -9.15 -33.05 5.00
C VAL A 515 -8.38 -33.64 3.81
N ASP A 516 -8.83 -34.74 3.22
CA ASP A 516 -8.27 -35.34 2.01
C ASP A 516 -8.28 -34.36 0.82
N LYS A 517 -9.42 -33.70 0.57
CA LYS A 517 -9.51 -32.63 -0.45
C LYS A 517 -8.63 -31.42 -0.15
N LEU A 518 -8.41 -31.12 1.13
CA LEU A 518 -7.53 -30.04 1.56
C LEU A 518 -6.06 -30.39 1.28
N ILE A 519 -5.68 -31.65 1.51
CA ILE A 519 -4.35 -32.19 1.19
C ILE A 519 -4.03 -32.01 -0.30
N ASP A 520 -4.89 -32.50 -1.19
CA ASP A 520 -4.72 -32.40 -2.65
C ASP A 520 -4.52 -30.95 -3.11
N ARG A 521 -5.32 -30.05 -2.55
CA ARG A 521 -5.26 -28.62 -2.87
C ARG A 521 -3.93 -28.01 -2.45
N ILE A 522 -3.52 -28.24 -1.21
CA ILE A 522 -2.30 -27.64 -0.65
C ILE A 522 -1.07 -28.21 -1.35
N GLU A 523 -1.04 -29.53 -1.61
CA GLU A 523 0.05 -30.17 -2.34
C GLU A 523 0.27 -29.52 -3.71
N LYS A 524 -0.81 -29.34 -4.46
CA LYS A 524 -0.76 -28.67 -5.77
C LYS A 524 -0.21 -27.24 -5.65
N ARG A 525 -0.67 -26.46 -4.66
CA ARG A 525 -0.18 -25.09 -4.44
C ARG A 525 1.31 -25.05 -4.07
N ILE A 526 1.75 -25.94 -3.19
CA ILE A 526 3.17 -26.09 -2.82
C ILE A 526 4.01 -26.36 -4.06
N TYR A 527 3.59 -27.30 -4.91
CA TYR A 527 4.29 -27.63 -6.15
C TYR A 527 4.38 -26.44 -7.12
N GLU A 528 3.26 -25.75 -7.35
CA GLU A 528 3.22 -24.57 -8.23
C GLU A 528 4.09 -23.41 -7.71
N ALA A 529 4.12 -23.21 -6.39
CA ALA A 529 4.97 -22.20 -5.76
C ALA A 529 6.47 -22.54 -5.91
N GLU A 530 6.86 -23.80 -5.71
CA GLU A 530 8.24 -24.24 -5.92
C GLU A 530 8.69 -24.11 -7.38
N ALA A 531 7.81 -24.43 -8.33
CA ALA A 531 8.10 -24.27 -9.75
C ALA A 531 8.39 -22.81 -10.13
N LYS A 532 7.86 -21.85 -9.37
CA LYS A 532 8.12 -20.40 -9.50
C LYS A 532 9.35 -19.92 -8.72
N GLY A 533 10.04 -20.81 -8.00
CA GLY A 533 11.21 -20.50 -7.18
C GLY A 533 10.87 -19.93 -5.79
N ILE A 534 9.64 -20.10 -5.32
CA ILE A 534 9.18 -19.61 -4.00
C ILE A 534 9.65 -20.59 -2.91
N ASN A 535 10.19 -20.07 -1.80
CA ASN A 535 10.62 -20.91 -0.68
C ASN A 535 9.42 -21.29 0.20
N VAL A 536 8.98 -22.54 0.09
CA VAL A 536 7.84 -23.10 0.84
C VAL A 536 8.25 -24.15 1.89
N SER A 537 9.52 -24.14 2.33
CA SER A 537 10.06 -25.14 3.28
C SER A 537 9.26 -25.24 4.59
N SER A 538 8.88 -24.10 5.17
CA SER A 538 8.04 -24.05 6.38
C SER A 538 6.65 -24.65 6.16
N ALA A 539 6.02 -24.35 5.00
CA ALA A 539 4.73 -24.91 4.64
C ALA A 539 4.80 -26.43 4.44
N LYS A 540 5.86 -26.94 3.78
CA LYS A 540 6.10 -28.38 3.62
C LYS A 540 6.24 -29.13 4.93
N THR A 541 6.86 -28.52 5.93
CA THR A 541 7.03 -29.14 7.25
C THR A 541 5.66 -29.33 7.92
N LEU A 542 4.84 -28.27 7.96
CA LEU A 542 3.48 -28.33 8.50
C LEU A 542 2.56 -29.25 7.70
N PHE A 543 2.69 -29.24 6.37
CA PHE A 543 1.97 -30.13 5.48
C PHE A 543 2.28 -31.59 5.81
N SER A 544 3.56 -31.94 5.95
CA SER A 544 4.00 -33.31 6.30
C SER A 544 3.46 -33.75 7.68
N SER A 545 3.50 -32.88 8.69
CA SER A 545 2.89 -33.16 10.00
C SER A 545 1.36 -33.29 9.92
N GLY A 546 0.71 -32.53 9.03
CA GLY A 546 -0.71 -32.66 8.74
C GLY A 546 -1.07 -34.00 8.12
N ILE A 547 -0.25 -34.50 7.18
CA ILE A 547 -0.39 -35.85 6.61
C ILE A 547 -0.23 -36.92 7.69
N GLU A 548 0.77 -36.79 8.56
CA GLU A 548 0.99 -37.75 9.66
C GLU A 548 -0.23 -37.82 10.61
N GLU A 549 -0.79 -36.68 11.01
CA GLU A 549 -2.00 -36.66 11.84
C GLU A 549 -3.23 -37.20 11.10
N PHE A 550 -3.29 -37.02 9.77
CA PHE A 550 -4.34 -37.60 8.92
C PHE A 550 -4.25 -39.13 8.86
N GLU A 551 -3.05 -39.67 8.65
CA GLU A 551 -2.79 -41.12 8.67
C GLU A 551 -3.09 -41.75 10.04
N ASN A 552 -2.90 -40.99 11.12
CA ASN A 552 -3.27 -41.38 12.48
C ASN A 552 -4.76 -41.16 12.82
N GLU A 553 -5.61 -40.85 11.84
CA GLU A 553 -7.06 -40.62 11.96
C GLU A 553 -7.45 -39.44 12.87
N ARG A 554 -6.53 -38.50 13.12
CA ARG A 554 -6.75 -37.29 13.94
C ARG A 554 -7.14 -36.09 13.07
N TYR A 555 -8.27 -36.21 12.39
CA TYR A 555 -8.69 -35.28 11.33
C TYR A 555 -8.77 -33.81 11.75
N VAL A 556 -9.17 -33.50 12.99
CA VAL A 556 -9.25 -32.10 13.48
C VAL A 556 -7.84 -31.48 13.62
N ASN A 557 -6.87 -32.25 14.10
CA ASN A 557 -5.49 -31.78 14.21
C ASN A 557 -4.86 -31.65 12.83
N ALA A 558 -5.09 -32.64 11.96
CA ALA A 558 -4.65 -32.62 10.58
C ALA A 558 -5.18 -31.36 9.85
N GLU A 559 -6.48 -31.08 9.96
CA GLU A 559 -7.11 -29.89 9.37
C GLU A 559 -6.46 -28.59 9.87
N ASN A 560 -6.18 -28.48 11.18
CA ASN A 560 -5.53 -27.30 11.73
C ASN A 560 -4.09 -27.12 11.20
N LEU A 561 -3.29 -28.20 11.17
CA LEU A 561 -1.92 -28.17 10.64
C LEU A 561 -1.89 -27.86 9.15
N LEU A 562 -2.83 -28.43 8.38
CA LEU A 562 -2.95 -28.19 6.94
C LEU A 562 -3.39 -26.75 6.64
N ASN A 563 -4.35 -26.21 7.39
CA ASN A 563 -4.71 -24.78 7.26
C ASN A 563 -3.52 -23.87 7.61
N GLN A 564 -2.70 -24.23 8.61
CA GLN A 564 -1.46 -23.50 8.90
C GLN A 564 -0.44 -23.63 7.76
N ALA A 565 -0.33 -24.81 7.14
CA ALA A 565 0.52 -25.01 5.96
C ALA A 565 0.04 -24.14 4.79
N GLU A 566 -1.27 -24.08 4.52
CA GLU A 566 -1.86 -23.24 3.48
C GLU A 566 -1.57 -21.75 3.71
N ASN A 567 -1.78 -21.27 4.94
CA ASN A 567 -1.42 -19.90 5.33
C ASN A 567 0.07 -19.62 5.11
N LYS A 568 0.96 -20.59 5.39
CA LYS A 568 2.40 -20.44 5.14
C LYS A 568 2.76 -20.42 3.66
N VAL A 569 2.01 -21.11 2.79
CA VAL A 569 2.16 -20.97 1.34
C VAL A 569 1.76 -19.55 0.91
N GLU A 570 0.64 -19.04 1.41
CA GLU A 570 0.17 -17.68 1.11
C GLU A 570 1.15 -16.60 1.57
N GLU A 571 1.68 -16.73 2.79
CA GLU A 571 2.72 -15.84 3.30
C GLU A 571 3.99 -15.88 2.42
N ALA A 572 4.45 -17.07 2.04
CA ALA A 572 5.63 -17.22 1.18
C ALA A 572 5.42 -16.65 -0.23
N GLU A 573 4.24 -16.83 -0.81
CA GLU A 573 3.83 -16.21 -2.07
C GLU A 573 3.84 -14.69 -1.94
N ALA A 574 3.18 -14.15 -0.91
CA ALA A 574 3.11 -12.72 -0.65
C ALA A 574 4.50 -12.10 -0.41
N GLU A 575 5.37 -12.76 0.35
CA GLU A 575 6.75 -12.33 0.59
C GLU A 575 7.58 -12.36 -0.70
N PHE A 576 7.45 -13.38 -1.53
CA PHE A 576 8.14 -13.47 -2.81
C PHE A 576 7.71 -12.35 -3.77
N TYR A 577 6.39 -12.12 -3.90
CA TYR A 577 5.88 -11.01 -4.71
C TYR A 577 6.28 -9.66 -4.11
N MET A 578 6.22 -9.49 -2.79
CA MET A 578 6.68 -8.27 -2.12
C MET A 578 8.18 -8.04 -2.33
N LYS A 579 9.01 -9.09 -2.28
CA LYS A 579 10.45 -8.98 -2.53
C LYS A 579 10.73 -8.59 -3.97
N MET A 580 10.04 -9.20 -4.94
CA MET A 580 10.11 -8.82 -6.35
C MET A 580 9.65 -7.37 -6.58
N VAL A 581 8.61 -6.93 -5.86
CA VAL A 581 8.14 -5.55 -5.84
C VAL A 581 9.17 -4.64 -5.20
N MET A 582 9.79 -5.00 -4.07
CA MET A 582 10.80 -4.21 -3.39
C MET A 582 12.06 -4.05 -4.25
N GLU A 583 12.50 -5.12 -4.91
CA GLU A 583 13.65 -5.14 -5.83
C GLU A 583 13.38 -4.33 -7.11
N LYS A 584 12.14 -4.29 -7.62
CA LYS A 584 11.71 -3.37 -8.71
C LYS A 584 11.36 -1.94 -8.23
N SER A 585 11.04 -1.75 -6.94
CA SER A 585 10.59 -0.47 -6.37
C SER A 585 11.70 0.34 -5.70
N GLU A 586 12.92 -0.21 -5.57
CA GLU A 586 14.08 0.61 -5.31
C GLU A 586 14.11 1.71 -6.35
N PHE A 587 13.88 2.94 -5.88
CA PHE A 587 13.71 4.12 -6.70
C PHE A 587 14.84 4.18 -7.73
N ASP A 588 14.54 3.87 -9.00
CA ASP A 588 15.53 3.90 -10.07
C ASP A 588 15.89 5.37 -10.35
N TRP A 589 16.83 5.86 -9.54
CA TRP A 589 17.42 7.17 -9.67
C TRP A 589 17.98 7.36 -11.08
N ALA A 590 18.50 6.32 -11.71
CA ALA A 590 19.10 6.41 -13.04
C ALA A 590 18.03 6.60 -14.13
N GLY A 591 16.94 5.84 -14.08
CA GLY A 591 15.78 5.98 -14.98
C GLY A 591 15.09 7.33 -14.84
N PHE A 592 14.81 7.75 -13.59
CA PHE A 592 14.18 9.04 -13.30
C PHE A 592 15.05 10.21 -13.78
N LEU A 593 16.37 10.16 -13.55
CA LEU A 593 17.30 11.21 -13.99
C LEU A 593 17.44 11.24 -15.51
N LYS A 594 17.48 10.09 -16.20
CA LYS A 594 17.56 10.03 -17.68
C LYS A 594 16.30 10.58 -18.33
N ALA A 595 15.13 10.16 -17.88
CA ALA A 595 13.85 10.59 -18.44
C ALA A 595 13.59 12.09 -18.26
N ASN A 596 14.08 12.66 -17.16
CA ASN A 596 13.78 14.05 -16.77
C ASN A 596 15.00 14.99 -16.83
N LEU A 597 16.12 14.54 -17.43
CA LEU A 597 17.39 15.26 -17.47
C LEU A 597 17.24 16.67 -18.04
N ILE A 598 16.48 16.81 -19.13
CA ILE A 598 16.26 18.09 -19.83
C ILE A 598 15.54 19.09 -18.91
N VAL A 599 14.50 18.65 -18.19
CA VAL A 599 13.72 19.52 -17.29
C VAL A 599 14.56 19.93 -16.08
N ILE A 600 15.34 19.01 -15.51
CA ILE A 600 16.25 19.29 -14.40
C ILE A 600 17.33 20.28 -14.84
N LEU A 601 17.89 20.12 -16.04
CA LEU A 601 18.86 21.06 -16.62
C LEU A 601 18.23 22.44 -16.86
N LEU A 602 16.98 22.52 -17.33
CA LEU A 602 16.28 23.80 -17.53
C LEU A 602 15.99 24.52 -16.20
N LEU A 603 15.56 23.81 -15.16
CA LEU A 603 15.35 24.39 -13.82
C LEU A 603 16.67 24.83 -13.19
N GLY A 604 17.72 24.01 -13.32
CA GLY A 604 19.07 24.35 -12.90
C GLY A 604 19.62 25.59 -13.63
N ALA A 605 19.42 25.67 -14.94
CA ALA A 605 19.79 26.82 -15.75
C ALA A 605 19.01 28.08 -15.32
N GLY A 606 17.71 27.98 -15.07
CA GLY A 606 16.88 29.10 -14.59
C GLY A 606 17.35 29.62 -13.23
N PHE A 607 17.68 28.72 -12.29
CA PHE A 607 18.28 29.10 -11.02
C PHE A 607 19.64 29.78 -11.20
N PHE A 608 20.51 29.26 -12.07
CA PHE A 608 21.83 29.83 -12.32
C PHE A 608 21.73 31.23 -12.96
N ILE A 609 20.82 31.41 -13.91
CA ILE A 609 20.54 32.71 -14.56
C ILE A 609 20.05 33.73 -13.52
N THR A 610 19.12 33.36 -12.65
CA THR A 610 18.60 34.29 -11.62
C THR A 610 19.67 34.70 -10.61
N VAL A 611 20.51 33.77 -10.16
CA VAL A 611 21.66 34.06 -9.28
C VAL A 611 22.68 34.94 -9.99
N PHE A 612 23.00 34.64 -11.25
CA PHE A 612 23.96 35.39 -12.06
C PHE A 612 23.50 36.84 -12.33
N VAL A 613 22.24 37.02 -12.74
CA VAL A 613 21.62 38.33 -12.94
C VAL A 613 21.60 39.12 -11.62
N GLY A 614 21.24 38.47 -10.51
CA GLY A 614 21.25 39.08 -9.18
C GLY A 614 22.65 39.54 -8.73
N TYR A 615 23.67 38.71 -8.93
CA TYR A 615 25.06 39.05 -8.62
C TYR A 615 25.59 40.22 -9.46
N ARG A 616 25.29 40.20 -10.77
CA ARG A 616 25.68 41.25 -11.73
C ARG A 616 25.07 42.60 -11.36
N GLU A 617 23.77 42.63 -11.07
CA GLU A 617 23.06 43.86 -10.70
C GLU A 617 23.62 44.47 -9.40
N MET A 618 24.00 43.62 -8.43
CA MET A 618 24.70 44.08 -7.22
C MET A 618 26.07 44.69 -7.51
N ARG A 619 26.84 44.13 -8.45
CA ARG A 619 28.16 44.66 -8.85
C ARG A 619 28.03 46.01 -9.55
N ILE A 620 27.07 46.16 -10.46
CA ILE A 620 26.76 47.42 -11.15
C ILE A 620 26.40 48.52 -10.14
N ARG A 621 25.54 48.21 -9.16
CA ARG A 621 25.16 49.17 -8.11
C ARG A 621 26.32 49.60 -7.23
N ARG A 622 27.26 48.68 -6.90
CA ARG A 622 28.47 49.02 -6.14
C ARG A 622 29.36 49.99 -6.91
N ILE A 623 29.62 49.73 -8.19
CA ILE A 623 30.46 50.58 -9.04
C ILE A 623 29.83 51.98 -9.21
N LYS A 624 28.53 52.07 -9.50
CA LYS A 624 27.81 53.35 -9.58
C LYS A 624 27.94 54.18 -8.30
N LYS A 625 27.79 53.54 -7.13
CA LYS A 625 27.95 54.24 -5.83
C LYS A 625 29.37 54.75 -5.62
N SER A 626 30.39 53.99 -6.03
CA SER A 626 31.78 54.43 -5.95
C SER A 626 32.06 55.62 -6.87
N ILE A 627 31.53 55.62 -8.10
CA ILE A 627 31.66 56.75 -9.04
C ILE A 627 31.02 58.02 -8.45
N ILE A 628 29.78 57.93 -7.97
CA ILE A 628 29.07 59.06 -7.34
C ILE A 628 29.85 59.60 -6.14
N LYS A 629 30.46 58.72 -5.33
CA LYS A 629 31.30 59.14 -4.20
C LYS A 629 32.53 59.93 -4.66
N LEU A 630 33.25 59.43 -5.67
CA LEU A 630 34.44 60.08 -6.22
C LEU A 630 34.12 61.41 -6.91
N GLU A 631 32.96 61.53 -7.57
CA GLU A 631 32.50 62.79 -8.15
C GLU A 631 32.18 63.84 -7.10
N ASN A 632 31.53 63.43 -6.00
CA ASN A 632 31.27 64.33 -4.87
C ASN A 632 32.58 64.76 -4.19
N GLU A 633 33.54 63.84 -4.04
CA GLU A 633 34.88 64.15 -3.51
C GLU A 633 35.64 65.15 -4.40
N LYS A 634 35.53 65.00 -5.73
CA LYS A 634 36.07 65.96 -6.71
C LYS A 634 35.45 67.35 -6.54
N LYS A 635 34.13 67.44 -6.32
CA LYS A 635 33.43 68.72 -6.08
C LYS A 635 33.92 69.38 -4.79
N SER A 636 34.05 68.61 -3.70
CA SER A 636 34.57 69.13 -2.43
C SER A 636 36.02 69.59 -2.52
N LEU A 637 36.89 68.85 -3.23
CA LEU A 637 38.28 69.25 -3.42
C LEU A 637 38.40 70.56 -4.20
N LYS A 638 37.58 70.75 -5.25
CA LYS A 638 37.53 72.03 -5.97
C LYS A 638 37.08 73.19 -5.07
N LEU A 639 36.12 72.95 -4.18
CA LEU A 639 35.67 73.96 -3.22
C LEU A 639 36.79 74.29 -2.23
N LEU A 640 37.47 73.29 -1.67
CA LEU A 640 38.61 73.47 -0.77
C LEU A 640 39.79 74.20 -1.44
N MET A 641 40.04 73.94 -2.73
CA MET A 641 41.04 74.69 -3.52
C MET A 641 40.66 76.17 -3.64
N LYS A 642 39.37 76.46 -3.88
CA LYS A 642 38.85 77.83 -3.97
C LYS A 642 38.94 78.54 -2.61
N GLU A 643 38.56 77.86 -1.53
CA GLU A 643 38.69 78.38 -0.16
C GLU A 643 40.15 78.67 0.20
N ALA A 644 41.09 77.78 -0.16
CA ALA A 644 42.52 78.01 0.06
C ALA A 644 43.06 79.19 -0.78
N GLN A 645 42.60 79.35 -2.02
CA GLN A 645 42.92 80.51 -2.86
C GLN A 645 42.39 81.81 -2.27
N GLU A 646 41.15 81.84 -1.81
CA GLU A 646 40.56 83.01 -1.16
C GLU A 646 41.29 83.35 0.15
N ALA A 647 41.61 82.34 0.97
CA ALA A 647 42.37 82.53 2.20
C ALA A 647 43.78 83.11 1.97
N TYR A 648 44.47 82.68 0.92
CA TYR A 648 45.82 83.17 0.59
C TYR A 648 45.79 84.54 -0.11
N PHE A 649 45.04 84.68 -1.20
CA PHE A 649 45.09 85.87 -2.06
C PHE A 649 44.18 87.01 -1.60
N LYS A 650 42.99 86.70 -1.06
CA LYS A 650 41.99 87.71 -0.73
C LYS A 650 42.05 88.11 0.74
N TYR A 651 42.06 87.13 1.64
CA TYR A 651 42.00 87.37 3.07
C TYR A 651 43.38 87.42 3.75
N LYS A 652 44.45 86.98 3.07
CA LYS A 652 45.83 86.90 3.59
C LYS A 652 45.95 86.16 4.93
N THR A 653 45.04 85.24 5.20
CA THR A 653 44.97 84.46 6.46
C THR A 653 45.78 83.17 6.42
N MET A 654 46.30 82.79 5.24
CA MET A 654 47.09 81.56 5.02
C MET A 654 48.52 81.91 4.60
N GLY A 655 49.53 81.23 5.15
CA GLY A 655 50.94 81.44 4.75
C GLY A 655 51.27 80.80 3.40
N LYS A 656 52.28 81.34 2.67
CA LYS A 656 52.67 80.84 1.33
C LYS A 656 53.00 79.34 1.30
N SER A 657 53.81 78.87 2.25
CA SER A 657 54.17 77.44 2.36
C SER A 657 52.94 76.55 2.66
N GLU A 658 51.96 77.07 3.41
CA GLU A 658 50.74 76.36 3.74
C GLU A 658 49.79 76.26 2.53
N TYR A 659 49.68 77.35 1.78
CA TYR A 659 48.91 77.41 0.55
C TYR A 659 49.46 76.44 -0.50
N GLU A 660 50.78 76.47 -0.73
CA GLU A 660 51.45 75.60 -1.71
C GLU A 660 51.27 74.13 -1.33
N ARG A 661 51.46 73.77 -0.05
CA ARG A 661 51.27 72.39 0.44
C ARG A 661 49.80 71.92 0.35
N ALA A 662 48.84 72.76 0.72
CA ALA A 662 47.42 72.42 0.60
C ALA A 662 47.01 72.22 -0.86
N MET A 663 47.48 73.11 -1.75
CA MET A 663 47.22 73.02 -3.18
C MET A 663 47.83 71.77 -3.80
N GLU A 664 49.06 71.43 -3.44
CA GLU A 664 49.75 70.21 -3.88
C GLU A 664 48.95 68.96 -3.48
N ILE A 665 48.51 68.85 -2.22
CA ILE A 665 47.71 67.72 -1.73
C ILE A 665 46.38 67.61 -2.47
N TYR A 666 45.67 68.72 -2.67
CA TYR A 666 44.39 68.72 -3.39
C TYR A 666 44.57 68.35 -4.86
N GLN A 667 45.60 68.87 -5.52
CA GLN A 667 45.92 68.56 -6.91
C GLN A 667 46.31 67.07 -7.08
N LEU A 668 47.13 66.52 -6.17
CA LEU A 668 47.49 65.10 -6.17
C LEU A 668 46.26 64.20 -6.00
N ARG A 669 45.34 64.52 -5.08
CA ARG A 669 44.11 63.73 -4.90
C ARG A 669 43.17 63.86 -6.09
N LEU A 670 43.06 65.05 -6.67
CA LEU A 670 42.24 65.30 -7.86
C LEU A 670 42.81 64.57 -9.09
N ALA A 671 44.13 64.47 -9.22
CA ALA A 671 44.81 63.67 -10.24
C ALA A 671 44.54 62.17 -10.06
N LYS A 672 44.58 61.64 -8.83
CA LYS A 672 44.20 60.24 -8.54
C LYS A 672 42.73 59.96 -8.90
N ILE A 673 41.80 60.84 -8.51
CA ILE A 673 40.38 60.70 -8.85
C ILE A 673 40.16 60.76 -10.38
N LYS A 674 40.86 61.65 -11.09
CA LYS A 674 40.81 61.74 -12.56
C LYS A 674 41.29 60.45 -13.25
N LYS A 675 42.20 59.69 -12.64
CA LYS A 675 42.63 58.37 -13.14
C LYS A 675 41.65 57.26 -12.78
N GLU A 676 41.08 57.26 -11.58
CA GLU A 676 40.19 56.19 -11.08
C GLU A 676 38.78 56.19 -11.70
N VAL A 677 38.18 57.37 -11.92
CA VAL A 677 36.79 57.47 -12.42
C VAL A 677 36.61 56.87 -13.83
N PRO A 678 37.47 57.15 -14.82
CA PRO A 678 37.39 56.53 -16.14
C PRO A 678 37.51 55.01 -16.11
N VAL A 679 38.37 54.46 -15.24
CA VAL A 679 38.53 53.00 -15.06
C VAL A 679 37.23 52.39 -14.54
N LEU A 680 36.58 53.01 -13.56
CA LEU A 680 35.29 52.56 -13.03
C LEU A 680 34.14 52.72 -14.04
N LEU A 681 34.15 53.77 -14.86
CA LEU A 681 33.19 53.96 -15.95
C LEU A 681 33.36 52.92 -17.06
N LYS A 682 34.62 52.57 -17.40
CA LYS A 682 34.92 51.48 -18.34
C LYS A 682 34.43 50.14 -17.81
N LEU A 683 34.75 49.81 -16.55
CA LEU A 683 34.23 48.60 -15.87
C LEU A 683 32.69 48.57 -15.82
N LEU A 684 32.03 49.72 -15.64
CA LEU A 684 30.58 49.83 -15.68
C LEU A 684 30.03 49.62 -17.11
N GLY A 685 30.73 50.13 -18.12
CA GLY A 685 30.44 49.95 -19.54
C GLY A 685 30.54 48.49 -19.95
N ASP A 686 31.65 47.82 -19.62
CA ASP A 686 31.88 46.41 -19.92
C ASP A 686 30.82 45.50 -19.25
N LEU A 687 30.42 45.84 -18.02
CA LEU A 687 29.34 45.16 -17.30
C LEU A 687 27.93 45.46 -17.84
N LYS A 688 27.74 46.50 -18.65
CA LYS A 688 26.48 46.82 -19.33
C LYS A 688 26.42 46.27 -20.76
N LEU A 689 27.56 46.26 -21.47
CA LEU A 689 27.67 45.87 -22.88
C LEU A 689 27.74 44.36 -23.08
N LYS A 690 28.22 43.58 -22.11
CA LYS A 690 28.06 42.11 -22.11
C LYS A 690 26.59 41.73 -21.87
N LYS A 691 25.69 42.02 -22.80
CA LYS A 691 24.33 41.47 -22.86
C LYS A 691 24.42 40.09 -23.51
N PHE A 692 24.58 39.05 -22.70
CA PHE A 692 24.03 37.72 -22.94
C PHE A 692 23.76 37.14 -21.56
#